data_AF-A0A3E1DDZ1-F1
#
_entry.id   AF-A0A3E1DDZ1-F1
#
_cell.length_a   1.000
_cell.length_b   1.000
_cell.length_c   1.000
_cell.angle_alpha   90.00
_cell.angle_beta   90.00
_cell.angle_gamma   90.00
#
_symmetry.space_group_name_H-M   'P 1'
#
loop_
_entity.id
_entity.type
_entity.pdbx_description
1 polymer ?
#
loop_
_entity_poly.entity_id
_entity_poly.type
_entity_poly.pdbx_seq_one_letter_code
_entity_poly.pdbx_strand_id
1 'polypeptide(L)'
;MNTALTILICTHNRADLLELALASLNAARRPVMPVQILVAANACTDDTAARMLAYQAQQSSKAWLPLRLVEVPTPGKSHALNWTIPQIDTELTAFVDDDHRVDENYLVAIAQAAQNWPDAGLYCGRILPDWKGTEPEWVHDEGPYRVYPLPVPRYNQGNQPKTITAEEGPIPGGGNLIIRHHVFALAGQFSTELGPHGHDLGGGEDSEYVLRAMIRGIRCQYTPDIVQHHYVDLDRLKLSYLLKKSFQRTRSTSRIQGNGRIPLYMWRKLAEYGFHSVFSGSWAKRRFFWMRTAATLGELQGRRESGHRSKNLALPPDQGILLITVLAISTITCGLIAWVVSGSAHWTGGLPALSVAGVGSMTLLAKSLIDFSLTGPRIQKEVLTHYRRYTLFALARLSAWAFCILLFTGSSGVLLYYMLNVSLDGEWSNSFATLAAVLGILSAVILQFIRKLRFNPGLLVASMHYRISRFYGLWRWITPERIYLIQIMSISATLLLLIVASLQLIKQNQIADLVALWAAMLFFAGTITWAAWLPEARRPLRTSERTADAPPNILMIGSDTLRADRLGTLGYRRALTPNIDKLTELGILFSNCYVPCARTAPSLISLMTGTWPHTHGIRDNFNADDVTRLKVDALPHLLKVQGYRTAAISDWCGGDMGKFSFGFDYTDLPEDQWNLKYLIRQGPKDLRLFVSLFTHNRLGRLLLPEIYYLGGVPLTQPIGQYARRLVSRLANSTQPFFLNVFYSTTHPPFASEWPWYTQFSDPAYDGESKFAMARLTDPFEIIRQQGAPKEEFDLDQIIDLYDGCVAEFDDEVGKMLQHLDDCGLADNTIVVVYSDHGMEFFEHDTWGQGNSAVGDFSSRIPLLIRDPRKHVCGRIDQVVRSIDLAPTLLELVGASPTARMDGVSLAACFEQHQHCPQLDAFNETGIWVANIPGLPEKHLRYPDLLELMGVPDRASGTMSIKPEYTVRIMNAKDRMIRRGQWKLTYQPLTNGHILQLFDIVADPMCKQNLIDQHADIAATLWQNLRLWIDRMPDTQPNL
;
A
#
# COMPACT_ATOMS: atom_id res chain seq x y z
N MET A 1 -14.05 -32.27 20.59
CA MET A 1 -14.72 -31.10 21.21
C MET A 1 -15.89 -31.59 22.02
N ASN A 2 -16.14 -30.97 23.17
CA ASN A 2 -17.28 -31.31 24.02
C ASN A 2 -18.55 -30.61 23.48
N THR A 3 -19.63 -31.38 23.31
CA THR A 3 -20.96 -30.90 22.89
C THR A 3 -21.60 -30.09 24.03
N ALA A 4 -21.07 -28.90 24.29
CA ALA A 4 -21.42 -28.02 25.41
C ALA A 4 -21.47 -26.56 24.97
N LEU A 5 -22.10 -25.71 25.79
CA LEU A 5 -22.25 -24.28 25.58
C LEU A 5 -21.46 -23.51 26.63
N THR A 6 -20.53 -22.66 26.20
CA THR A 6 -19.86 -21.68 27.07
C THR A 6 -20.56 -20.33 26.94
N ILE A 7 -20.98 -19.75 28.05
CA ILE A 7 -21.37 -18.34 28.12
C ILE A 7 -20.14 -17.53 28.48
N LEU A 8 -19.61 -16.76 27.54
CA LEU A 8 -18.45 -15.89 27.77
C LEU A 8 -18.91 -14.48 28.11
N ILE A 9 -18.51 -14.00 29.29
CA ILE A 9 -18.77 -12.64 29.77
C ILE A 9 -17.44 -11.94 29.98
N CYS A 10 -17.19 -10.86 29.24
CA CYS A 10 -16.04 -9.98 29.48
C CYS A 10 -16.50 -8.80 30.34
N THR A 11 -15.85 -8.58 31.48
CA THR A 11 -16.22 -7.50 32.41
C THR A 11 -15.01 -6.68 32.81
N HIS A 12 -15.20 -5.38 33.03
CA HIS A 12 -14.18 -4.47 33.57
C HIS A 12 -14.82 -3.52 34.59
N ASN A 13 -14.52 -3.72 35.87
CA ASN A 13 -14.97 -2.87 36.97
C ASN A 13 -16.50 -2.70 37.07
N ARG A 14 -17.25 -3.81 36.97
CA ARG A 14 -18.73 -3.83 36.94
C ARG A 14 -19.32 -5.00 37.74
N ALA A 15 -18.72 -5.33 38.89
CA ALA A 15 -19.13 -6.48 39.71
C ALA A 15 -20.65 -6.55 39.99
N ASP A 16 -21.30 -5.43 40.31
CA ASP A 16 -22.75 -5.39 40.61
C ASP A 16 -23.64 -5.78 39.41
N LEU A 17 -23.29 -5.31 38.21
CA LEU A 17 -24.05 -5.63 36.99
C LEU A 17 -23.82 -7.08 36.57
N LEU A 18 -22.57 -7.56 36.71
CA LEU A 18 -22.22 -8.95 36.47
C LEU A 18 -23.05 -9.91 37.35
N GLU A 19 -23.26 -9.60 38.63
CA GLU A 19 -24.09 -10.43 39.50
C GLU A 19 -25.54 -10.52 39.03
N LEU A 20 -26.11 -9.43 38.50
CA LEU A 20 -27.45 -9.43 37.91
C LEU A 20 -27.51 -10.29 36.64
N ALA A 21 -26.50 -10.19 35.77
CA ALA A 21 -26.38 -11.02 34.58
C ALA A 21 -26.31 -12.51 34.96
N LEU A 22 -25.44 -12.87 35.92
CA LEU A 22 -25.32 -14.23 36.44
C LEU A 22 -26.63 -14.72 37.08
N ALA A 23 -27.32 -13.89 37.85
CA ALA A 23 -28.61 -14.24 38.45
C ALA A 23 -29.64 -14.62 37.37
N SER A 24 -29.71 -13.86 36.27
CA SER A 24 -30.62 -14.16 35.16
C SER A 24 -30.24 -15.46 34.43
N LEU A 25 -28.94 -15.73 34.24
CA LEU A 25 -28.45 -16.97 33.63
C LEU A 25 -28.75 -18.20 34.49
N ASN A 26 -28.63 -18.08 35.81
CA ASN A 26 -28.95 -19.18 36.74
C ASN A 26 -30.46 -19.46 36.81
N ALA A 27 -31.30 -18.45 36.57
CA ALA A 27 -32.75 -18.59 36.54
C ALA A 27 -33.28 -19.12 35.20
N ALA A 28 -32.50 -19.03 34.12
CA ALA A 28 -32.89 -19.50 32.79
C ALA A 28 -33.03 -21.03 32.75
N ARG A 29 -33.98 -21.52 31.93
CA ARG A 29 -34.21 -22.95 31.74
C ARG A 29 -33.00 -23.60 31.08
N ARG A 30 -32.56 -24.74 31.61
CA ARG A 30 -31.38 -25.45 31.10
C ARG A 30 -31.73 -26.32 29.89
N PRO A 31 -30.94 -26.26 28.81
CA PRO A 31 -31.04 -27.22 27.72
C PRO A 31 -30.48 -28.60 28.15
N VAL A 32 -30.67 -29.60 27.30
CA VAL A 32 -30.09 -30.95 27.51
C VAL A 32 -28.56 -30.92 27.46
N MET A 33 -27.99 -30.03 26.64
CA MET A 33 -26.54 -29.87 26.54
C MET A 33 -25.96 -29.20 27.80
N PRO A 34 -24.75 -29.60 28.26
CA PRO A 34 -24.08 -28.93 29.37
C PRO A 34 -23.82 -27.44 29.07
N VAL A 35 -24.03 -26.60 30.08
CA VAL A 35 -23.78 -25.15 30.01
C VAL A 35 -22.79 -24.75 31.09
N GLN A 36 -21.79 -23.95 30.73
CA GLN A 36 -20.81 -23.37 31.65
C GLN A 36 -20.64 -21.88 31.41
N ILE A 37 -20.22 -21.15 32.44
CA ILE A 37 -19.94 -19.72 32.37
C ILE A 37 -18.42 -19.50 32.44
N LEU A 38 -17.91 -18.66 31.56
CA LEU A 38 -16.52 -18.21 31.57
C LEU A 38 -16.53 -16.69 31.72
N VAL A 39 -16.03 -16.20 32.87
CA VAL A 39 -15.88 -14.77 33.11
C VAL A 39 -14.43 -14.37 32.83
N ALA A 40 -14.25 -13.48 31.86
CA ALA A 40 -12.99 -12.82 31.61
C ALA A 40 -12.95 -11.49 32.37
N ALA A 41 -12.30 -11.49 33.54
CA ALA A 41 -12.06 -10.29 34.34
C ALA A 41 -10.95 -9.47 33.66
N ASN A 42 -11.36 -8.51 32.85
CA ASN A 42 -10.51 -7.70 32.02
C ASN A 42 -9.84 -6.60 32.85
N ALA A 43 -8.63 -6.84 33.35
CA ALA A 43 -7.86 -5.88 34.15
C ALA A 43 -8.70 -5.19 35.26
N CYS A 44 -9.53 -5.97 35.95
CA CYS A 44 -10.39 -5.45 37.02
C CYS A 44 -9.55 -5.03 38.23
N THR A 45 -9.93 -3.92 38.83
CA THR A 45 -9.36 -3.37 40.08
C THR A 45 -10.40 -3.27 41.19
N ASP A 46 -11.67 -3.57 40.89
CA ASP A 46 -12.74 -3.70 41.87
C ASP A 46 -12.77 -5.10 42.51
N ASP A 47 -13.85 -5.41 43.25
CA ASP A 47 -14.04 -6.69 43.93
C ASP A 47 -14.55 -7.83 43.01
N THR A 48 -14.53 -7.66 41.68
CA THR A 48 -15.02 -8.66 40.71
C THR A 48 -14.44 -10.06 40.99
N ALA A 49 -13.12 -10.19 41.11
CA ALA A 49 -12.47 -11.49 41.32
C ALA A 49 -12.93 -12.15 42.63
N ALA A 50 -13.01 -11.38 43.72
CA ALA A 50 -13.48 -11.86 45.01
C ALA A 50 -14.94 -12.34 44.95
N ARG A 51 -15.82 -11.62 44.25
CA ARG A 51 -17.22 -12.05 44.06
C ARG A 51 -17.34 -13.30 43.20
N MET A 52 -16.52 -13.44 42.16
CA MET A 52 -16.52 -14.65 41.32
C MET A 52 -16.02 -15.88 42.08
N LEU A 53 -15.02 -15.73 42.96
CA LEU A 53 -14.60 -16.79 43.88
C LEU A 53 -15.71 -17.16 44.87
N ALA A 54 -16.44 -16.18 45.40
CA ALA A 54 -17.60 -16.42 46.27
C ALA A 54 -18.74 -17.14 45.53
N TYR A 55 -18.97 -16.80 44.26
CA TYR A 55 -19.91 -17.52 43.40
C TYR A 55 -19.51 -18.99 43.24
N GLN A 56 -18.24 -19.25 42.91
CA GLN A 56 -17.72 -20.62 42.74
C GLN A 56 -17.85 -21.46 44.03
N ALA A 57 -17.65 -20.87 45.20
CA ALA A 57 -17.83 -21.55 46.47
C ALA A 57 -19.29 -21.96 46.75
N GLN A 58 -20.26 -21.24 46.17
CA GLN A 58 -21.69 -21.45 46.40
C GLN A 58 -22.38 -22.21 45.25
N GLN A 59 -21.73 -22.37 44.10
CA GLN A 59 -22.40 -22.82 42.88
C GLN A 59 -23.00 -24.23 43.01
N SER A 60 -22.33 -25.14 43.73
CA SER A 60 -22.83 -26.51 43.94
C SER A 60 -24.03 -26.54 44.90
N SER A 61 -23.99 -25.78 46.00
CA SER A 61 -25.05 -25.80 47.02
C SER A 61 -26.31 -25.08 46.56
N LYS A 62 -26.17 -24.07 45.69
CA LYS A 62 -27.29 -23.33 45.10
C LYS A 62 -27.73 -23.88 43.74
N ALA A 63 -27.15 -24.99 43.30
CA ALA A 63 -27.37 -25.59 41.98
C ALA A 63 -27.23 -24.57 40.85
N TRP A 64 -26.26 -23.65 40.93
CA TRP A 64 -25.97 -22.67 39.90
C TRP A 64 -25.18 -23.27 38.73
N LEU A 65 -25.04 -22.52 37.63
CA LEU A 65 -24.21 -22.92 36.49
C LEU A 65 -22.73 -22.92 36.90
N PRO A 66 -21.93 -23.90 36.43
CA PRO A 66 -20.50 -23.92 36.73
C PRO A 66 -19.81 -22.72 36.11
N LEU A 67 -19.06 -21.96 36.92
CA LEU A 67 -18.33 -20.77 36.51
C LEU A 67 -16.82 -20.97 36.60
N ARG A 68 -16.10 -20.55 35.56
CA ARG A 68 -14.65 -20.40 35.53
C ARG A 68 -14.29 -18.92 35.41
N LEU A 69 -13.35 -18.47 36.22
CA LEU A 69 -12.77 -17.12 36.16
C LEU A 69 -11.45 -17.16 35.40
N VAL A 70 -11.23 -16.19 34.52
CA VAL A 70 -9.94 -15.91 33.87
C VAL A 70 -9.62 -14.44 34.07
N GLU A 71 -8.48 -14.14 34.68
CA GLU A 71 -7.98 -12.78 34.79
C GLU A 71 -7.15 -12.43 33.55
N VAL A 72 -7.47 -11.28 32.94
CA VAL A 72 -6.78 -10.78 31.76
C VAL A 72 -5.98 -9.54 32.15
N PRO A 73 -4.64 -9.55 31.98
CA PRO A 73 -3.79 -8.46 32.50
C PRO A 73 -3.86 -7.18 31.63
N THR A 74 -4.31 -7.29 30.38
CA THR A 74 -4.31 -6.19 29.42
C THR A 74 -5.71 -5.61 29.23
N PRO A 75 -5.92 -4.30 29.46
CA PRO A 75 -7.24 -3.69 29.37
C PRO A 75 -7.77 -3.61 27.93
N GLY A 76 -8.97 -4.15 27.70
CA GLY A 76 -9.79 -3.91 26.51
C GLY A 76 -10.67 -5.11 26.17
N LYS A 77 -11.89 -4.88 25.64
CA LYS A 77 -12.85 -5.97 25.37
C LYS A 77 -12.26 -6.98 24.38
N SER A 78 -11.67 -6.51 23.29
CA SER A 78 -11.02 -7.39 22.30
C SER A 78 -9.81 -8.12 22.86
N HIS A 79 -9.04 -7.49 23.76
CA HIS A 79 -7.95 -8.18 24.46
C HIS A 79 -8.48 -9.32 25.32
N ALA A 80 -9.55 -9.08 26.08
CA ALA A 80 -10.20 -10.10 26.89
C ALA A 80 -10.77 -11.25 26.05
N LEU A 81 -11.45 -10.94 24.95
CA LEU A 81 -11.94 -11.94 24.00
C LEU A 81 -10.78 -12.77 23.43
N ASN A 82 -9.76 -12.12 22.88
CA ASN A 82 -8.62 -12.79 22.23
C ASN A 82 -7.77 -13.61 23.21
N TRP A 83 -7.68 -13.20 24.47
CA TRP A 83 -7.00 -13.95 25.53
C TRP A 83 -7.77 -15.19 25.97
N THR A 84 -9.10 -15.11 25.97
CA THR A 84 -9.97 -16.11 26.59
C THR A 84 -10.45 -17.16 25.61
N ILE A 85 -10.75 -16.78 24.35
CA ILE A 85 -11.25 -17.68 23.30
C ILE A 85 -10.37 -18.93 23.10
N PRO A 86 -9.03 -18.85 23.07
CA PRO A 86 -8.18 -20.05 22.93
C PRO A 86 -8.32 -21.07 24.07
N GLN A 87 -8.89 -20.67 25.21
CA GLN A 87 -9.09 -21.53 26.38
C GLN A 87 -10.46 -22.22 26.38
N ILE A 88 -11.31 -21.97 25.38
CA ILE A 88 -12.65 -22.54 25.25
C ILE A 88 -12.58 -23.81 24.39
N ASP A 89 -13.06 -24.94 24.93
CA ASP A 89 -13.02 -26.27 24.30
C ASP A 89 -14.41 -26.80 23.90
N THR A 90 -15.44 -25.97 24.07
CA THR A 90 -16.84 -26.29 23.81
C THR A 90 -17.26 -25.96 22.38
N GLU A 91 -18.28 -26.66 21.88
CA GLU A 91 -18.79 -26.48 20.51
C GLU A 91 -19.38 -25.08 20.27
N LEU A 92 -20.12 -24.54 21.24
CA LEU A 92 -20.79 -23.24 21.14
C LEU A 92 -20.28 -22.26 22.19
N THR A 93 -20.08 -21.02 21.78
CA THR A 93 -19.79 -19.89 22.68
C THR A 93 -20.83 -18.81 22.48
N ALA A 94 -21.62 -18.49 23.51
CA ALA A 94 -22.53 -17.35 23.50
C ALA A 94 -21.92 -16.18 24.28
N PHE A 95 -21.92 -15.01 23.69
CA PHE A 95 -21.47 -13.79 24.33
C PHE A 95 -22.64 -13.09 25.03
N VAL A 96 -22.43 -12.77 26.30
CA VAL A 96 -23.37 -11.98 27.10
C VAL A 96 -22.59 -10.82 27.70
N ASP A 97 -23.06 -9.59 27.46
CA ASP A 97 -22.43 -8.41 28.05
C ASP A 97 -22.82 -8.31 29.54
N ASP A 98 -21.94 -7.73 30.37
CA ASP A 98 -22.17 -7.65 31.82
C ASP A 98 -23.34 -6.74 32.24
N ASP A 99 -23.83 -5.89 31.33
CA ASP A 99 -25.04 -5.08 31.48
C ASP A 99 -26.27 -5.68 30.75
N HIS A 100 -26.26 -6.98 30.48
CA HIS A 100 -27.42 -7.72 29.98
C HIS A 100 -28.02 -8.67 31.01
N ARG A 101 -29.35 -8.85 30.96
CA ARG A 101 -30.02 -10.03 31.50
C ARG A 101 -30.63 -10.86 30.40
N VAL A 102 -30.69 -12.17 30.58
CA VAL A 102 -31.27 -13.09 29.59
C VAL A 102 -32.74 -13.40 29.90
N ASP A 103 -33.51 -13.76 28.87
CA ASP A 103 -34.87 -14.28 29.03
C ASP A 103 -34.88 -15.71 29.62
N GLU A 104 -35.99 -16.13 30.24
CA GLU A 104 -36.13 -17.46 30.84
C GLU A 104 -35.84 -18.61 29.86
N ASN A 105 -36.11 -18.42 28.56
CA ASN A 105 -35.91 -19.45 27.54
C ASN A 105 -34.61 -19.29 26.74
N TYR A 106 -33.74 -18.31 27.08
CA TYR A 106 -32.55 -17.96 26.31
C TYR A 106 -31.63 -19.15 25.99
N LEU A 107 -31.26 -19.95 27.01
CA LEU A 107 -30.34 -21.07 26.84
C LEU A 107 -30.96 -22.22 26.00
N VAL A 108 -32.26 -22.45 26.16
CA VAL A 108 -33.01 -23.44 25.37
C VAL A 108 -33.12 -22.99 23.92
N ALA A 109 -33.41 -21.70 23.68
CA ALA A 109 -33.51 -21.12 22.35
C ALA A 109 -32.18 -21.20 21.58
N ILE A 110 -31.04 -21.02 22.26
CA ILE A 110 -29.70 -21.23 21.66
C ILE A 110 -29.53 -22.68 21.20
N ALA A 111 -29.82 -23.65 22.07
CA ALA A 111 -29.67 -25.06 21.75
C ALA A 111 -30.59 -25.48 20.58
N GLN A 112 -31.85 -24.99 20.58
CA GLN A 112 -32.79 -25.21 19.48
C GLN A 112 -32.32 -24.56 18.18
N ALA A 113 -31.77 -23.34 18.23
CA ALA A 113 -31.22 -22.69 17.05
C ALA A 113 -30.05 -23.48 16.45
N ALA A 114 -29.14 -23.97 17.30
CA ALA A 114 -28.01 -24.77 16.85
C ALA A 114 -28.45 -26.10 16.20
N GLN A 115 -29.54 -26.70 16.69
CA GLN A 115 -30.12 -27.92 16.12
C GLN A 115 -30.89 -27.67 14.81
N ASN A 116 -31.69 -26.60 14.75
CA ASN A 116 -32.53 -26.28 13.59
C ASN A 116 -31.71 -25.79 12.38
N TRP A 117 -30.56 -25.17 12.63
CA TRP A 117 -29.67 -24.65 11.60
C TRP A 117 -28.23 -25.11 11.85
N PRO A 118 -27.91 -26.40 11.61
CA PRO A 118 -26.59 -26.97 11.89
C PRO A 118 -25.48 -26.33 11.04
N ASP A 119 -25.81 -25.91 9.82
CA ASP A 119 -24.86 -25.29 8.86
C ASP A 119 -24.54 -23.81 9.18
N ALA A 120 -25.20 -23.20 10.17
CA ALA A 120 -24.91 -21.83 10.57
C ALA A 120 -23.73 -21.79 11.57
N GLY A 121 -22.71 -20.99 11.27
CA GLY A 121 -21.58 -20.78 12.18
C GLY A 121 -21.83 -19.68 13.22
N LEU A 122 -22.76 -18.77 12.93
CA LEU A 122 -23.14 -17.66 13.80
C LEU A 122 -24.65 -17.64 14.03
N TYR A 123 -25.07 -17.34 15.25
CA TYR A 123 -26.48 -17.10 15.61
C TYR A 123 -26.62 -15.77 16.36
N CYS A 124 -27.78 -15.14 16.23
CA CYS A 124 -28.12 -13.94 16.99
C CYS A 124 -29.61 -13.83 17.30
N GLY A 125 -29.95 -13.03 18.31
CA GLY A 125 -31.31 -12.89 18.83
C GLY A 125 -31.78 -11.44 18.94
N ARG A 126 -32.82 -11.22 19.74
CA ARG A 126 -33.32 -9.88 20.10
C ARG A 126 -32.52 -9.31 21.28
N ILE A 127 -32.16 -8.03 21.17
CA ILE A 127 -31.77 -7.19 22.30
C ILE A 127 -32.84 -6.13 22.48
N LEU A 128 -33.48 -6.14 23.66
CA LEU A 128 -34.53 -5.21 24.04
C LEU A 128 -34.06 -4.31 25.20
N PRO A 129 -34.48 -3.04 25.26
CA PRO A 129 -34.13 -2.17 26.40
C PRO A 129 -34.83 -2.64 27.69
N ASP A 130 -34.10 -2.66 28.80
CA ASP A 130 -34.63 -2.94 30.15
C ASP A 130 -34.79 -1.64 30.96
N TRP A 131 -35.99 -1.06 30.91
CA TRP A 131 -36.28 0.22 31.52
C TRP A 131 -36.52 0.09 33.03
N LYS A 132 -35.72 0.81 33.84
CA LYS A 132 -35.93 0.96 35.29
C LYS A 132 -36.71 2.25 35.67
N GLY A 133 -37.17 3.02 34.68
CA GLY A 133 -37.86 4.31 34.85
C GLY A 133 -38.52 4.78 33.53
N THR A 134 -39.06 6.00 33.47
CA THR A 134 -39.67 6.56 32.26
C THR A 134 -38.63 7.10 31.28
N GLU A 135 -38.81 6.81 29.98
CA GLU A 135 -37.96 7.34 28.90
C GLU A 135 -38.00 8.87 28.88
N PRO A 136 -36.85 9.58 28.87
CA PRO A 136 -36.85 11.05 28.82
C PRO A 136 -37.51 11.58 27.53
N GLU A 137 -38.39 12.58 27.65
CA GLU A 137 -39.14 13.24 26.54
C GLU A 137 -38.29 13.87 25.41
N TRP A 138 -36.97 13.76 25.47
CA TRP A 138 -36.09 14.26 24.43
C TRP A 138 -35.16 13.19 23.85
N VAL A 139 -35.16 11.98 24.42
CA VAL A 139 -34.30 10.87 24.04
C VAL A 139 -35.17 9.79 23.43
N HIS A 140 -35.60 10.02 22.18
CA HIS A 140 -36.49 9.12 21.45
C HIS A 140 -35.83 8.53 20.21
N ASP A 141 -36.21 7.31 19.86
CA ASP A 141 -35.79 6.61 18.64
C ASP A 141 -36.77 6.82 17.46
N GLU A 142 -37.94 7.41 17.70
CA GLU A 142 -38.98 7.72 16.73
C GLU A 142 -39.21 9.23 16.52
N GLY A 143 -39.89 9.62 15.43
CA GLY A 143 -40.26 11.02 15.13
C GLY A 143 -39.20 11.87 14.39
N PRO A 144 -39.50 13.16 14.12
CA PRO A 144 -38.68 14.03 13.24
C PRO A 144 -37.32 14.44 13.82
N TYR A 145 -37.13 14.30 15.14
CA TYR A 145 -35.88 14.66 15.85
C TYR A 145 -35.23 13.45 16.54
N ARG A 146 -35.48 12.23 16.05
CA ARG A 146 -34.91 11.00 16.60
C ARG A 146 -33.39 11.08 16.77
N VAL A 147 -32.88 10.51 17.85
CA VAL A 147 -31.45 10.51 18.19
C VAL A 147 -30.75 9.34 17.47
N TYR A 148 -29.68 9.64 16.73
CA TYR A 148 -28.85 8.64 16.05
C TYR A 148 -27.36 8.84 16.38
N PRO A 149 -26.60 7.76 16.64
CA PRO A 149 -27.02 6.37 16.81
C PRO A 149 -27.95 6.19 18.02
N LEU A 150 -28.65 5.05 18.09
CA LEU A 150 -29.67 4.82 19.12
C LEU A 150 -29.10 5.06 20.54
N PRO A 151 -29.82 5.81 21.39
CA PRO A 151 -29.35 6.14 22.74
C PRO A 151 -29.19 4.88 23.60
N VAL A 152 -30.10 3.91 23.44
CA VAL A 152 -30.05 2.59 24.08
C VAL A 152 -29.85 1.51 23.00
N PRO A 153 -28.92 0.55 23.17
CA PRO A 153 -28.77 -0.56 22.22
C PRO A 153 -30.07 -1.38 22.08
N ARG A 154 -30.48 -1.58 20.83
CA ARG A 154 -31.64 -2.40 20.47
C ARG A 154 -31.31 -3.14 19.19
N TYR A 155 -31.62 -4.43 19.15
CA TYR A 155 -31.49 -5.25 17.95
C TYR A 155 -32.73 -6.12 17.82
N ASN A 156 -33.55 -5.87 16.79
CA ASN A 156 -34.74 -6.64 16.50
C ASN A 156 -34.96 -6.64 14.99
N GLN A 157 -34.94 -7.84 14.39
CA GLN A 157 -35.02 -8.04 12.94
C GLN A 157 -36.37 -8.62 12.51
N GLY A 158 -37.38 -8.56 13.40
CA GLY A 158 -38.72 -9.07 13.18
C GLY A 158 -39.04 -10.31 14.03
N ASN A 159 -40.19 -10.92 13.73
CA ASN A 159 -40.75 -12.04 14.49
C ASN A 159 -40.50 -13.40 13.82
N GLN A 160 -39.80 -13.44 12.69
CA GLN A 160 -39.51 -14.67 11.95
C GLN A 160 -38.00 -14.93 11.94
N PRO A 161 -37.56 -16.20 12.06
CA PRO A 161 -36.16 -16.55 11.83
C PRO A 161 -35.75 -16.21 10.39
N LYS A 162 -34.55 -15.66 10.21
CA LYS A 162 -34.01 -15.38 8.87
C LYS A 162 -32.49 -15.36 8.86
N THR A 163 -31.89 -15.63 7.71
CA THR A 163 -30.45 -15.42 7.52
C THR A 163 -30.16 -13.92 7.51
N ILE A 164 -29.14 -13.51 8.24
CA ILE A 164 -28.63 -12.13 8.18
C ILE A 164 -27.65 -12.05 7.02
N THR A 165 -27.86 -11.07 6.13
CA THR A 165 -26.93 -10.69 5.08
C THR A 165 -26.47 -9.26 5.31
N ALA A 166 -25.30 -8.89 4.79
CA ALA A 166 -24.80 -7.51 4.90
C ALA A 166 -25.67 -6.50 4.12
N GLU A 167 -26.49 -6.98 3.20
CA GLU A 167 -27.35 -6.18 2.32
C GLU A 167 -28.74 -5.91 2.92
N GLU A 168 -29.27 -6.82 3.75
CA GLU A 168 -30.67 -6.82 4.19
C GLU A 168 -30.90 -6.38 5.65
N GLY A 169 -29.86 -5.94 6.39
CA GLY A 169 -30.06 -5.37 7.72
C GLY A 169 -28.81 -5.11 8.57
N PRO A 170 -28.98 -4.56 9.79
CA PRO A 170 -27.88 -4.35 10.72
C PRO A 170 -27.22 -5.68 11.13
N ILE A 171 -25.90 -5.66 11.22
CA ILE A 171 -25.07 -6.78 11.72
C ILE A 171 -25.22 -6.88 13.25
N PRO A 172 -25.35 -8.08 13.84
CA PRO A 172 -25.43 -8.25 15.29
C PRO A 172 -24.18 -7.74 16.02
N GLY A 173 -24.40 -7.14 17.20
CA GLY A 173 -23.32 -6.71 18.10
C GLY A 173 -22.86 -7.80 19.07
N GLY A 174 -21.73 -7.59 19.76
CA GLY A 174 -21.01 -8.59 20.54
C GLY A 174 -21.85 -9.38 21.53
N GLY A 175 -22.53 -8.72 22.47
CA GLY A 175 -23.41 -9.40 23.43
C GLY A 175 -24.65 -10.07 22.83
N ASN A 176 -24.80 -10.12 21.50
CA ASN A 176 -25.86 -10.84 20.80
C ASN A 176 -25.36 -12.06 20.00
N LEU A 177 -24.06 -12.34 20.04
CA LEU A 177 -23.45 -13.36 19.18
C LEU A 177 -23.34 -14.70 19.88
N ILE A 178 -23.74 -15.74 19.16
CA ILE A 178 -23.43 -17.13 19.48
C ILE A 178 -22.63 -17.71 18.32
N ILE A 179 -21.49 -18.31 18.65
CA ILE A 179 -20.46 -18.67 17.68
C ILE A 179 -20.11 -20.15 17.83
N ARG A 180 -20.09 -20.88 16.72
CA ARG A 180 -19.52 -22.24 16.68
C ARG A 180 -18.00 -22.17 16.74
N HIS A 181 -17.38 -23.06 17.51
CA HIS A 181 -15.95 -23.00 17.80
C HIS A 181 -15.06 -22.90 16.54
N HIS A 182 -15.37 -23.67 15.49
CA HIS A 182 -14.61 -23.64 14.24
C HIS A 182 -14.53 -22.24 13.59
N VAL A 183 -15.50 -21.36 13.88
CA VAL A 183 -15.52 -19.98 13.38
C VAL A 183 -14.38 -19.16 13.97
N PHE A 184 -13.89 -19.43 15.18
CA PHE A 184 -12.75 -18.68 15.75
C PHE A 184 -11.47 -18.92 14.94
N ALA A 185 -11.20 -20.17 14.55
CA ALA A 185 -10.10 -20.50 13.66
C ALA A 185 -10.29 -19.90 12.25
N LEU A 186 -11.55 -19.77 11.81
CA LEU A 186 -11.89 -19.23 10.50
C LEU A 186 -11.97 -17.70 10.44
N ALA A 187 -12.34 -16.99 11.49
CA ALA A 187 -12.48 -15.54 11.50
C ALA A 187 -11.20 -14.86 12.05
N GLY A 188 -10.41 -15.58 12.84
CA GLY A 188 -9.20 -15.06 13.48
C GLY A 188 -9.52 -14.30 14.76
N GLN A 189 -8.65 -13.38 15.15
CA GLN A 189 -8.84 -12.58 16.37
C GLN A 189 -9.76 -11.38 16.13
N PHE A 190 -10.45 -10.93 17.18
CA PHE A 190 -11.17 -9.66 17.19
C PHE A 190 -10.18 -8.51 17.01
N SER A 191 -10.55 -7.51 16.21
CA SER A 191 -9.70 -6.34 15.97
C SER A 191 -9.53 -5.53 17.26
N THR A 192 -8.34 -5.58 17.86
CA THR A 192 -7.98 -4.78 19.03
C THR A 192 -7.93 -3.28 18.71
N GLU A 193 -7.74 -2.91 17.44
CA GLU A 193 -7.75 -1.51 17.03
C GLU A 193 -9.16 -0.90 16.91
N LEU A 194 -10.21 -1.73 16.76
CA LEU A 194 -11.61 -1.30 16.66
C LEU A 194 -12.38 -1.48 17.98
N GLY A 195 -11.82 -2.25 18.91
CA GLY A 195 -12.42 -2.54 20.20
C GLY A 195 -12.30 -1.39 21.20
N PRO A 196 -13.17 -1.38 22.22
CA PRO A 196 -13.09 -0.41 23.29
C PRO A 196 -11.96 -0.72 24.28
N HIS A 197 -11.26 0.32 24.72
CA HIS A 197 -10.29 0.29 25.82
C HIS A 197 -10.87 0.97 27.07
N GLY A 198 -10.96 0.21 28.18
CA GLY A 198 -11.57 0.69 29.44
C GLY A 198 -13.04 1.07 29.26
N HIS A 199 -13.40 2.30 29.61
CA HIS A 199 -14.76 2.85 29.45
C HIS A 199 -14.91 3.77 28.23
N ASP A 200 -14.09 3.60 27.18
CA ASP A 200 -14.31 4.34 25.95
C ASP A 200 -15.64 3.95 25.26
N LEU A 201 -16.14 4.84 24.38
CA LEU A 201 -17.39 4.63 23.63
C LEU A 201 -17.13 4.10 22.21
N GLY A 202 -15.88 3.69 21.94
CA GLY A 202 -15.48 3.03 20.72
C GLY A 202 -16.17 1.67 20.59
N GLY A 203 -16.14 1.12 19.38
CA GLY A 203 -16.65 -0.23 19.15
C GLY A 203 -17.09 -0.42 17.71
N GLY A 204 -16.80 -1.60 17.18
CA GLY A 204 -16.91 -1.97 15.78
C GLY A 204 -16.15 -3.26 15.45
N GLU A 205 -15.36 -3.76 16.39
CA GLU A 205 -14.71 -5.07 16.38
C GLU A 205 -15.70 -6.20 16.17
N ASP A 206 -16.89 -6.14 16.80
CA ASP A 206 -17.89 -7.20 16.68
C ASP A 206 -18.48 -7.24 15.27
N SER A 207 -18.86 -6.07 14.75
CA SER A 207 -19.41 -5.95 13.40
C SER A 207 -18.36 -6.28 12.34
N GLU A 208 -17.10 -5.87 12.53
CA GLU A 208 -15.99 -6.25 11.67
C GLU A 208 -15.77 -7.77 11.70
N TYR A 209 -15.73 -8.38 12.89
CA TYR A 209 -15.54 -9.82 13.05
C TYR A 209 -16.65 -10.62 12.35
N VAL A 210 -17.91 -10.23 12.55
CA VAL A 210 -19.06 -10.88 11.91
C VAL A 210 -19.01 -10.70 10.39
N LEU A 211 -18.74 -9.49 9.89
CA LEU A 211 -18.58 -9.23 8.46
C LEU A 211 -17.45 -10.07 7.87
N ARG A 212 -16.30 -10.13 8.54
CA ARG A 212 -15.14 -10.94 8.13
C ARG A 212 -15.47 -12.43 8.12
N ALA A 213 -16.20 -12.93 9.12
CA ALA A 213 -16.67 -14.32 9.14
C ALA A 213 -17.64 -14.59 7.97
N MET A 214 -18.59 -13.69 7.72
CA MET A 214 -19.57 -13.83 6.62
C MET A 214 -18.92 -13.76 5.24
N ILE A 215 -17.94 -12.87 5.06
CA ILE A 215 -17.11 -12.80 3.83
C ILE A 215 -16.34 -14.11 3.60
N ARG A 216 -16.03 -14.85 4.68
CA ARG A 216 -15.42 -16.17 4.67
C ARG A 216 -16.45 -17.31 4.63
N GLY A 217 -17.65 -17.05 4.10
CA GLY A 217 -18.69 -18.04 3.85
C GLY A 217 -19.52 -18.46 5.07
N ILE A 218 -19.29 -17.87 6.25
CA ILE A 218 -20.03 -18.24 7.46
C ILE A 218 -21.44 -17.66 7.44
N ARG A 219 -22.44 -18.54 7.53
CA ARG A 219 -23.84 -18.14 7.66
C ARG A 219 -24.14 -17.62 9.07
N CYS A 220 -24.78 -16.45 9.14
CA CYS A 220 -25.34 -15.86 10.36
C CYS A 220 -26.87 -16.00 10.38
N GLN A 221 -27.40 -16.67 11.39
CA GLN A 221 -28.83 -16.96 11.53
C GLN A 221 -29.45 -16.13 12.66
N TYR A 222 -30.47 -15.32 12.34
CA TYR A 222 -31.29 -14.63 13.34
C TYR A 222 -32.42 -15.54 13.81
N THR A 223 -32.57 -15.61 15.13
CA THR A 223 -33.62 -16.38 15.80
C THR A 223 -34.32 -15.50 16.84
N PRO A 224 -35.59 -15.11 16.61
CA PRO A 224 -36.31 -14.15 17.46
C PRO A 224 -36.54 -14.62 18.91
N ASP A 225 -36.48 -15.94 19.15
CA ASP A 225 -36.71 -16.55 20.46
C ASP A 225 -35.48 -16.49 21.38
N ILE A 226 -34.31 -16.18 20.83
CA ILE A 226 -33.13 -15.82 21.63
C ILE A 226 -33.34 -14.37 22.07
N VAL A 227 -33.67 -14.14 23.34
CA VAL A 227 -34.00 -12.81 23.85
C VAL A 227 -33.08 -12.41 25.00
N GLN A 228 -32.55 -11.20 24.91
CA GLN A 228 -31.77 -10.54 25.95
C GLN A 228 -32.30 -9.13 26.19
N HIS A 229 -32.13 -8.65 27.42
CA HIS A 229 -32.51 -7.30 27.82
C HIS A 229 -31.29 -6.51 28.27
N HIS A 230 -31.06 -5.34 27.69
CA HIS A 230 -29.95 -4.45 28.03
C HIS A 230 -30.38 -3.46 29.11
N TYR A 231 -29.69 -3.47 30.26
CA TYR A 231 -29.96 -2.53 31.34
C TYR A 231 -29.77 -1.08 30.89
N VAL A 232 -30.79 -0.25 31.10
CA VAL A 232 -30.72 1.18 30.74
C VAL A 232 -30.18 1.99 31.92
N ASP A 233 -29.00 2.54 31.73
CA ASP A 233 -28.38 3.50 32.65
C ASP A 233 -28.79 4.94 32.27
N LEU A 234 -29.57 5.59 33.13
CA LEU A 234 -30.07 6.95 32.90
C LEU A 234 -28.95 8.00 32.84
N ASP A 235 -27.80 7.76 33.47
CA ASP A 235 -26.66 8.68 33.40
C ASP A 235 -26.04 8.72 31.98
N ARG A 236 -26.23 7.66 31.20
CA ARG A 236 -25.81 7.58 29.78
C ARG A 236 -26.77 8.31 28.83
N LEU A 237 -27.92 8.80 29.33
CA LEU A 237 -28.87 9.56 28.52
C LEU A 237 -28.61 11.07 28.56
N LYS A 238 -27.51 11.53 29.18
CA LYS A 238 -27.10 12.95 29.17
C LYS A 238 -26.63 13.37 27.77
N LEU A 239 -26.94 14.61 27.37
CA LEU A 239 -26.59 15.14 26.04
C LEU A 239 -25.09 15.07 25.74
N SER A 240 -24.24 15.41 26.72
CA SER A 240 -22.77 15.33 26.57
C SER A 240 -22.29 13.91 26.27
N TYR A 241 -22.86 12.91 26.94
CA TYR A 241 -22.57 11.50 26.71
C TYR A 241 -23.04 11.06 25.31
N LEU A 242 -24.28 11.40 24.92
CA LEU A 242 -24.83 11.04 23.62
C LEU A 242 -24.05 11.67 22.46
N LEU A 243 -23.56 12.91 22.60
CA LEU A 243 -22.68 13.54 21.60
C LEU A 243 -21.37 12.77 21.45
N LYS A 244 -20.72 12.40 22.57
CA LYS A 244 -19.49 11.60 22.57
C LYS A 244 -19.72 10.21 21.97
N LYS A 245 -20.83 9.55 22.33
CA LYS A 245 -21.26 8.26 21.80
C LYS A 245 -21.47 8.33 20.29
N SER A 246 -22.15 9.38 19.83
CA SER A 246 -22.42 9.61 18.40
C SER A 246 -21.14 9.74 17.60
N PHE A 247 -20.22 10.59 18.04
CA PHE A 247 -18.92 10.74 17.41
C PHE A 247 -18.14 9.41 17.36
N GLN A 248 -18.00 8.71 18.49
CA GLN A 248 -17.18 7.50 18.55
C GLN A 248 -17.78 6.33 17.76
N ARG A 249 -19.11 6.16 17.79
CA ARG A 249 -19.77 5.08 17.05
C ARG A 249 -19.74 5.32 15.56
N THR A 250 -20.03 6.53 15.07
CA THR A 250 -19.95 6.78 13.63
C THR A 250 -18.51 6.79 13.10
N ARG A 251 -17.53 7.20 13.92
CA ARG A 251 -16.10 7.00 13.64
C ARG A 251 -15.78 5.53 13.45
N SER A 252 -16.16 4.69 14.40
CA SER A 252 -15.87 3.25 14.36
C SER A 252 -16.55 2.58 13.18
N THR A 253 -17.85 2.82 12.94
CA THR A 253 -18.57 2.26 11.78
C THR A 253 -17.98 2.74 10.45
N SER A 254 -17.61 4.02 10.33
CA SER A 254 -17.03 4.55 9.09
C SER A 254 -15.61 4.04 8.82
N ARG A 255 -14.90 3.58 9.86
CA ARG A 255 -13.57 3.01 9.75
C ARG A 255 -13.58 1.61 9.11
N ILE A 256 -14.67 0.85 9.27
CA ILE A 256 -14.84 -0.51 8.73
C ILE A 256 -14.88 -0.52 7.18
N GLN A 257 -15.49 0.50 6.55
CA GLN A 257 -15.83 0.49 5.11
C GLN A 257 -15.24 1.66 4.29
N GLY A 258 -14.08 2.20 4.67
CA GLY A 258 -13.47 3.31 3.94
C GLY A 258 -12.10 3.02 3.33
N ASN A 259 -11.68 3.87 2.39
CA ASN A 259 -10.42 3.79 1.66
C ASN A 259 -9.44 4.92 2.06
N GLY A 260 -9.61 5.51 3.25
CA GLY A 260 -8.80 6.63 3.74
C GLY A 260 -9.20 8.00 3.21
N ARG A 261 -10.04 8.08 2.16
CA ARG A 261 -10.47 9.35 1.55
C ARG A 261 -11.78 9.85 2.16
N ILE A 262 -11.85 11.16 2.35
CA ILE A 262 -13.06 11.86 2.80
C ILE A 262 -13.82 12.40 1.58
N PRO A 263 -15.05 11.94 1.30
CA PRO A 263 -15.88 12.50 0.23
C PRO A 263 -16.27 13.96 0.48
N LEU A 264 -16.34 14.77 -0.58
CA LEU A 264 -16.71 16.19 -0.49
C LEU A 264 -18.11 16.42 0.11
N TYR A 265 -19.06 15.50 -0.11
CA TYR A 265 -20.40 15.64 0.46
C TYR A 265 -20.40 15.59 1.99
N MET A 266 -19.40 14.95 2.62
CA MET A 266 -19.28 14.93 4.08
C MET A 266 -18.86 16.30 4.63
N TRP A 267 -18.03 17.05 3.89
CA TRP A 267 -17.72 18.44 4.23
C TRP A 267 -18.95 19.33 4.08
N ARG A 268 -19.74 19.14 3.03
CA ARG A 268 -21.03 19.83 2.87
C ARG A 268 -22.00 19.48 4.03
N LYS A 269 -22.11 18.20 4.36
CA LYS A 269 -22.92 17.68 5.48
C LYS A 269 -22.50 18.32 6.81
N LEU A 270 -21.20 18.42 7.06
CA LEU A 270 -20.66 19.08 8.25
C LEU A 270 -21.02 20.57 8.28
N ALA A 271 -20.87 21.28 7.17
CA ALA A 271 -21.21 22.69 7.07
C ALA A 271 -22.71 22.94 7.29
N GLU A 272 -23.58 22.13 6.68
CA GLU A 272 -25.03 22.22 6.82
C GLU A 272 -25.49 21.96 8.27
N TYR A 273 -25.01 20.87 8.88
CA TYR A 273 -25.37 20.54 10.26
C TYR A 273 -24.75 21.51 11.26
N GLY A 274 -23.52 21.98 11.02
CA GLY A 274 -22.88 23.03 11.81
C GLY A 274 -23.67 24.34 11.76
N PHE A 275 -24.16 24.74 10.59
CA PHE A 275 -25.02 25.90 10.43
C PHE A 275 -26.32 25.75 11.23
N HIS A 276 -27.06 24.66 11.04
CA HIS A 276 -28.32 24.46 11.76
C HIS A 276 -28.15 24.25 13.27
N SER A 277 -27.00 23.74 13.70
CA SER A 277 -26.62 23.63 15.11
C SER A 277 -26.56 24.98 15.81
N VAL A 278 -26.13 26.03 15.11
CA VAL A 278 -25.98 27.40 15.64
C VAL A 278 -27.26 28.22 15.46
N PHE A 279 -27.86 28.18 14.26
CA PHE A 279 -28.88 29.15 13.85
C PHE A 279 -30.33 28.67 14.00
N SER A 280 -30.60 27.44 14.43
CA SER A 280 -31.99 26.98 14.63
C SER A 280 -32.66 27.68 15.83
N GLY A 281 -33.91 28.12 15.72
CA GLY A 281 -34.64 28.75 16.84
C GLY A 281 -35.21 27.77 17.88
N SER A 282 -35.40 26.49 17.52
CA SER A 282 -35.92 25.46 18.43
C SER A 282 -34.79 24.70 19.13
N TRP A 283 -34.91 24.53 20.45
CA TRP A 283 -33.95 23.76 21.25
C TRP A 283 -33.89 22.29 20.85
N ALA A 284 -35.03 21.66 20.52
CA ALA A 284 -35.07 20.29 20.01
C ALA A 284 -34.30 20.17 18.68
N LYS A 285 -34.50 21.13 17.78
CA LYS A 285 -33.81 21.20 16.49
C LYS A 285 -32.30 21.41 16.65
N ARG A 286 -31.87 22.31 17.55
CA ARG A 286 -30.44 22.52 17.86
C ARG A 286 -29.77 21.24 18.36
N ARG A 287 -30.36 20.56 19.36
CA ARG A 287 -29.82 19.30 19.89
C ARG A 287 -29.73 18.21 18.84
N PHE A 288 -30.74 18.08 17.99
CA PHE A 288 -30.71 17.16 16.85
C PHE A 288 -29.50 17.45 15.92
N PHE A 289 -29.28 18.71 15.56
CA PHE A 289 -28.14 19.07 14.71
C PHE A 289 -26.79 18.95 15.41
N TRP A 290 -26.70 19.15 16.73
CA TRP A 290 -25.48 18.83 17.49
C TRP A 290 -25.14 17.34 17.38
N MET A 291 -26.14 16.46 17.57
CA MET A 291 -25.97 15.01 17.41
C MET A 291 -25.50 14.64 16.00
N ARG A 292 -26.10 15.26 14.97
CA ARG A 292 -25.72 15.06 13.56
C ARG A 292 -24.32 15.61 13.22
N THR A 293 -23.93 16.72 13.82
CA THR A 293 -22.59 17.32 13.65
C THR A 293 -21.53 16.43 14.28
N ALA A 294 -21.75 15.97 15.52
CA ALA A 294 -20.87 15.02 16.20
C ALA A 294 -20.74 13.70 15.41
N ALA A 295 -21.87 13.16 14.92
CA ALA A 295 -21.88 12.00 14.03
C ALA A 295 -21.02 12.23 12.78
N THR A 296 -21.18 13.37 12.10
CA THR A 296 -20.46 13.67 10.85
C THR A 296 -18.97 13.87 11.09
N LEU A 297 -18.57 14.52 12.18
CA LEU A 297 -17.17 14.61 12.60
C LEU A 297 -16.58 13.22 12.87
N GLY A 298 -17.36 12.33 13.50
CA GLY A 298 -16.99 10.94 13.68
C GLY A 298 -16.79 10.23 12.34
N GLU A 299 -17.74 10.33 11.42
CA GLU A 299 -17.64 9.73 10.07
C GLU A 299 -16.39 10.22 9.32
N LEU A 300 -16.10 11.52 9.36
CA LEU A 300 -14.92 12.13 8.74
C LEU A 300 -13.62 11.53 9.29
N GLN A 301 -13.52 11.44 10.62
CA GLN A 301 -12.35 10.85 11.28
C GLN A 301 -12.22 9.36 10.95
N GLY A 302 -13.32 8.61 11.01
CA GLY A 302 -13.35 7.18 10.67
C GLY A 302 -12.95 6.91 9.22
N ARG A 303 -13.41 7.74 8.27
CA ARG A 303 -13.00 7.67 6.87
C ARG A 303 -11.51 7.93 6.70
N ARG A 304 -10.94 8.90 7.43
CA ARG A 304 -9.49 9.15 7.40
C ARG A 304 -8.69 7.96 7.93
N GLU A 305 -9.18 7.31 8.98
CA GLU A 305 -8.55 6.16 9.63
C GLU A 305 -8.75 4.82 8.90
N SER A 306 -9.71 4.75 7.98
CA SER A 306 -10.06 3.52 7.27
C SER A 306 -9.05 3.09 6.18
N GLY A 307 -8.14 3.97 5.79
CA GLY A 307 -7.18 3.72 4.70
C GLY A 307 -6.05 2.80 5.13
N HIS A 308 -5.57 1.98 4.19
CA HIS A 308 -4.46 1.04 4.43
C HIS A 308 -3.08 1.72 4.48
N ARG A 309 -3.01 2.99 4.06
CA ARG A 309 -1.78 3.79 4.09
C ARG A 309 -1.61 4.44 5.45
N SER A 310 -0.83 3.80 6.30
CA SER A 310 -0.51 4.32 7.62
C SER A 310 0.76 5.17 7.58
N LYS A 311 0.77 6.26 8.36
CA LYS A 311 2.00 6.96 8.80
C LYS A 311 2.03 7.03 10.34
N ASN A 312 1.43 6.05 11.00
CA ASN A 312 1.16 6.04 12.45
C ASN A 312 2.36 5.62 13.29
N LEU A 313 3.49 5.33 12.66
CA LEU A 313 4.72 5.01 13.37
C LEU A 313 5.36 6.26 13.99
N ALA A 314 5.45 6.28 15.33
CA ALA A 314 6.14 7.34 16.07
C ALA A 314 7.65 7.29 15.80
N LEU A 315 8.11 8.03 14.79
CA LEU A 315 9.51 8.11 14.41
C LEU A 315 10.15 9.38 14.97
N PRO A 316 11.42 9.34 15.42
CA PRO A 316 12.11 10.54 15.87
C PRO A 316 12.18 11.58 14.74
N PRO A 317 12.34 12.88 15.08
CA PRO A 317 12.50 13.94 14.10
C PRO A 317 13.67 13.63 13.16
N ASP A 318 13.44 13.83 11.88
CA ASP A 318 14.49 13.71 10.89
C ASP A 318 15.27 15.03 10.81
N GLN A 319 16.52 15.03 11.26
CA GLN A 319 17.36 16.24 11.30
C GLN A 319 17.54 16.88 9.93
N GLY A 320 17.65 16.06 8.87
CA GLY A 320 17.72 16.55 7.51
C GLY A 320 16.44 17.27 7.11
N ILE A 321 15.27 16.76 7.52
CA ILE A 321 14.00 17.47 7.31
C ILE A 321 13.94 18.76 8.13
N LEU A 322 14.44 18.78 9.38
CA LEU A 322 14.41 19.97 10.22
C LEU A 322 15.23 21.11 9.61
N LEU A 323 16.45 20.83 9.16
CA LEU A 323 17.29 21.82 8.49
C LEU A 323 16.66 22.29 7.17
N ILE A 324 15.96 21.40 6.46
CA ILE A 324 15.18 21.81 5.29
C ILE A 324 13.99 22.70 5.69
N THR A 325 13.27 22.41 6.76
CA THR A 325 12.17 23.26 7.23
C THR A 325 12.68 24.65 7.59
N VAL A 326 13.84 24.74 8.26
CA VAL A 326 14.51 26.02 8.53
C VAL A 326 14.85 26.74 7.22
N LEU A 327 15.47 26.05 6.26
CA LEU A 327 15.80 26.62 4.95
C LEU A 327 14.54 27.14 4.22
N ALA A 328 13.43 26.41 4.28
CA ALA A 328 12.17 26.82 3.67
C ALA A 328 11.60 28.09 4.33
N ILE A 329 11.60 28.14 5.67
CA ILE A 329 11.16 29.32 6.42
C ILE A 329 12.05 30.53 6.07
N SER A 330 13.37 30.38 6.14
CA SER A 330 14.33 31.43 5.78
C SER A 330 14.12 31.91 4.33
N THR A 331 13.92 31.00 3.39
CA THR A 331 13.66 31.32 1.98
C THR A 331 12.38 32.16 1.84
N ILE A 332 11.28 31.75 2.48
CA ILE A 332 10.01 32.50 2.46
C ILE A 332 10.18 33.88 3.09
N THR A 333 10.87 33.97 4.22
CA THR A 333 11.16 35.26 4.88
C THR A 333 11.98 36.18 3.96
N CYS A 334 13.01 35.68 3.29
CA CYS A 334 13.78 36.45 2.31
C CYS A 334 12.90 36.93 1.15
N GLY A 335 11.98 36.10 0.63
CA GLY A 335 11.03 36.50 -0.40
C GLY A 335 10.09 37.63 0.07
N LEU A 336 9.60 37.56 1.30
CA LEU A 336 8.76 38.61 1.90
C LEU A 336 9.53 39.91 2.12
N ILE A 337 10.78 39.84 2.60
CA ILE A 337 11.64 41.01 2.75
C ILE A 337 11.88 41.67 1.38
N ALA A 338 12.25 40.88 0.37
CA ALA A 338 12.46 41.40 -0.98
C ALA A 338 11.19 42.09 -1.52
N TRP A 339 10.02 41.49 -1.32
CA TRP A 339 8.73 42.05 -1.73
C TRP A 339 8.40 43.37 -1.02
N VAL A 340 8.56 43.44 0.30
CA VAL A 340 8.21 44.62 1.09
C VAL A 340 9.19 45.77 0.88
N VAL A 341 10.50 45.48 0.91
CA VAL A 341 11.55 46.51 0.84
C VAL A 341 11.63 47.16 -0.53
N SER A 342 11.33 46.42 -1.59
CA SER A 342 11.33 46.95 -2.97
C SER A 342 10.19 47.93 -3.27
N GLY A 343 9.26 48.21 -2.34
CA GLY A 343 8.30 49.29 -2.47
C GLY A 343 7.39 49.12 -3.69
N SER A 344 7.35 50.06 -4.64
CA SER A 344 6.62 49.88 -5.91
C SER A 344 7.47 49.21 -7.01
N ALA A 345 8.79 49.08 -6.81
CA ALA A 345 9.72 48.54 -7.80
C ALA A 345 9.56 47.02 -8.01
N HIS A 346 8.97 46.27 -7.08
CA HIS A 346 8.62 44.87 -7.36
C HIS A 346 7.61 44.74 -8.51
N TRP A 347 6.76 45.75 -8.76
CA TRP A 347 5.85 45.72 -9.91
C TRP A 347 6.58 46.05 -11.21
N THR A 348 7.56 46.96 -11.21
CA THR A 348 8.32 47.30 -12.42
C THR A 348 9.18 46.12 -12.89
N GLY A 349 9.76 45.35 -11.97
CA GLY A 349 10.47 44.10 -12.28
C GLY A 349 9.54 42.90 -12.47
N GLY A 350 8.45 42.80 -11.71
CA GLY A 350 7.55 41.64 -11.70
C GLY A 350 6.62 41.57 -12.90
N LEU A 351 6.14 42.71 -13.42
CA LEU A 351 5.19 42.75 -14.54
C LEU A 351 5.74 42.07 -15.82
N PRO A 352 6.97 42.35 -16.29
CA PRO A 352 7.55 41.63 -17.42
C PRO A 352 7.56 40.11 -17.23
N ALA A 353 8.01 39.62 -16.07
CA ALA A 353 8.06 38.19 -15.77
C ALA A 353 6.65 37.57 -15.69
N LEU A 354 5.68 38.26 -15.07
CA LEU A 354 4.27 37.84 -15.03
C LEU A 354 3.65 37.75 -16.42
N SER A 355 3.89 38.73 -17.29
CA SER A 355 3.39 38.74 -18.66
C SER A 355 3.97 37.58 -19.47
N VAL A 356 5.29 37.38 -19.43
CA VAL A 356 5.96 36.28 -20.14
C VAL A 356 5.51 34.92 -19.60
N ALA A 357 5.39 34.76 -18.28
CA ALA A 357 4.90 33.53 -17.67
C ALA A 357 3.45 33.23 -18.04
N GLY A 358 2.59 34.24 -18.06
CA GLY A 358 1.18 34.12 -18.46
C GLY A 358 1.06 33.66 -19.90
N VAL A 359 1.71 34.36 -20.83
CA VAL A 359 1.74 33.98 -22.25
C VAL A 359 2.32 32.58 -22.42
N GLY A 360 3.48 32.29 -21.81
CA GLY A 360 4.14 30.99 -21.90
C GLY A 360 3.27 29.83 -21.40
N SER A 361 2.60 30.00 -20.24
CA SER A 361 1.71 28.97 -19.70
C SER A 361 0.48 28.73 -20.58
N MET A 362 -0.08 29.79 -21.16
CA MET A 362 -1.24 29.70 -22.05
C MET A 362 -0.84 29.08 -23.39
N THR A 363 0.33 29.41 -23.94
CA THR A 363 0.88 28.76 -25.14
C THR A 363 1.14 27.28 -24.90
N LEU A 364 1.73 26.92 -23.76
CA LEU A 364 1.98 25.52 -23.40
C LEU A 364 0.68 24.74 -23.23
N LEU A 365 -0.33 25.32 -22.58
CA LEU A 365 -1.66 24.72 -22.47
C LEU A 365 -2.33 24.56 -23.84
N ALA A 366 -2.32 25.60 -24.67
CA ALA A 366 -2.89 25.57 -26.01
C ALA A 366 -2.24 24.49 -26.87
N LYS A 367 -0.90 24.43 -26.88
CA LYS A 367 -0.16 23.36 -27.56
C LYS A 367 -0.55 21.98 -27.05
N SER A 368 -0.57 21.81 -25.73
CA SER A 368 -0.91 20.53 -25.10
C SER A 368 -2.33 20.05 -25.46
N LEU A 369 -3.29 20.97 -25.60
CA LEU A 369 -4.65 20.66 -26.02
C LEU A 369 -4.75 20.27 -27.50
N ILE A 370 -3.98 20.94 -28.37
CA ILE A 370 -3.90 20.61 -29.80
C ILE A 370 -3.34 19.19 -29.97
N ASP A 371 -2.18 18.89 -29.37
CA ASP A 371 -1.54 17.58 -29.48
C ASP A 371 -2.43 16.45 -28.92
N PHE A 372 -3.15 16.72 -27.82
CA PHE A 372 -4.10 15.77 -27.23
C PHE A 372 -5.30 15.47 -28.14
N SER A 373 -5.78 16.45 -28.91
CA SER A 373 -6.91 16.27 -29.82
C SER A 373 -6.61 15.38 -31.05
N LEU A 374 -5.32 15.12 -31.31
CA LEU A 374 -4.86 14.41 -32.51
C LEU A 374 -4.55 12.92 -32.26
N THR A 375 -4.70 12.42 -31.02
CA THR A 375 -4.18 11.10 -30.61
C THR A 375 -5.13 10.32 -29.66
N GLY A 376 -6.09 9.53 -30.21
CA GLY A 376 -6.48 8.24 -29.61
C GLY A 376 -7.97 7.97 -29.24
N PRO A 377 -8.41 6.68 -29.13
CA PRO A 377 -9.81 6.25 -29.11
C PRO A 377 -10.34 5.72 -27.74
N ARG A 378 -11.67 5.50 -27.68
CA ARG A 378 -12.53 4.90 -26.61
C ARG A 378 -12.51 5.54 -25.21
N ILE A 379 -11.35 5.80 -24.59
CA ILE A 379 -11.27 6.40 -23.23
C ILE A 379 -11.75 7.86 -23.21
N GLN A 380 -11.61 8.57 -24.33
CA GLN A 380 -12.09 9.94 -24.46
C GLN A 380 -13.59 10.06 -24.15
N LYS A 381 -14.43 9.10 -24.57
CA LYS A 381 -15.88 9.16 -24.33
C LYS A 381 -16.21 8.99 -22.84
N GLU A 382 -15.59 8.02 -22.16
CA GLU A 382 -15.81 7.77 -20.72
C GLU A 382 -15.31 8.96 -19.88
N VAL A 383 -14.12 9.48 -20.18
CA VAL A 383 -13.52 10.65 -19.51
C VAL A 383 -14.36 11.91 -19.73
N LEU A 384 -14.78 12.19 -20.97
CA LEU A 384 -15.60 13.38 -21.27
C LEU A 384 -17.01 13.28 -20.67
N THR A 385 -17.57 12.08 -20.58
CA THR A 385 -18.92 11.87 -20.02
C THR A 385 -18.91 11.98 -18.49
N HIS A 386 -17.94 11.37 -17.82
CA HIS A 386 -17.96 11.22 -16.35
C HIS A 386 -16.92 12.06 -15.59
N TYR A 387 -15.85 12.50 -16.25
CA TYR A 387 -14.70 13.17 -15.61
C TYR A 387 -14.37 14.56 -16.17
N ARG A 388 -15.25 15.18 -16.96
CA ARG A 388 -15.02 16.51 -17.57
C ARG A 388 -14.57 17.57 -16.56
N ARG A 389 -15.29 17.73 -15.45
CA ARG A 389 -14.95 18.72 -14.40
C ARG A 389 -13.60 18.42 -13.74
N TYR A 390 -13.32 17.14 -13.51
CA TYR A 390 -12.06 16.70 -12.91
C TYR A 390 -10.87 16.92 -13.86
N THR A 391 -11.07 16.71 -15.15
CA THR A 391 -10.08 16.97 -16.20
C THR A 391 -9.75 18.47 -16.29
N LEU A 392 -10.76 19.34 -16.27
CA LEU A 392 -10.55 20.80 -16.25
C LEU A 392 -9.77 21.23 -14.99
N PHE A 393 -10.09 20.65 -13.83
CA PHE A 393 -9.33 20.89 -12.61
C PHE A 393 -7.86 20.45 -12.74
N ALA A 394 -7.60 19.25 -13.26
CA ALA A 394 -6.24 18.74 -13.45
C ALA A 394 -5.43 19.63 -14.39
N LEU A 395 -6.01 20.05 -15.53
CA LEU A 395 -5.37 20.95 -16.48
C LEU A 395 -5.09 22.34 -15.88
N ALA A 396 -6.07 22.93 -15.17
CA ALA A 396 -5.89 24.22 -14.52
C ALA A 396 -4.76 24.16 -13.47
N ARG A 397 -4.72 23.08 -12.66
CA ARG A 397 -3.68 22.87 -11.65
C ARG A 397 -2.29 22.75 -12.27
N LEU A 398 -2.13 21.94 -13.32
CA LEU A 398 -0.83 21.78 -14.00
C LEU A 398 -0.40 23.07 -14.72
N SER A 399 -1.35 23.80 -15.31
CA SER A 399 -1.08 25.10 -15.93
C SER A 399 -0.65 26.14 -14.91
N ALA A 400 -1.25 26.14 -13.72
CA ALA A 400 -0.83 27.00 -12.61
C ALA A 400 0.60 26.66 -12.15
N TRP A 401 0.96 25.38 -12.07
CA TRP A 401 2.34 24.98 -11.77
C TRP A 401 3.32 25.39 -12.87
N ALA A 402 2.95 25.22 -14.14
CA ALA A 402 3.76 25.69 -15.25
C ALA A 402 3.96 27.22 -15.19
N PHE A 403 2.89 27.97 -14.90
CA PHE A 403 2.96 29.42 -14.67
C PHE A 403 3.91 29.77 -13.53
N CYS A 404 3.83 29.10 -12.37
CA CYS A 404 4.74 29.36 -11.25
C CYS A 404 6.22 29.09 -11.61
N ILE A 405 6.50 28.02 -12.36
CA ILE A 405 7.86 27.68 -12.82
C ILE A 405 8.36 28.73 -13.82
N LEU A 406 7.54 29.12 -14.78
CA LEU A 406 7.86 30.16 -15.77
C LEU A 406 8.07 31.51 -15.09
N LEU A 407 7.25 31.85 -14.09
CA LEU A 407 7.40 33.07 -13.32
C LEU A 407 8.70 33.07 -12.52
N PHE A 408 9.02 31.96 -11.84
CA PHE A 408 10.27 31.84 -11.08
C PHE A 408 11.49 31.97 -12.00
N THR A 409 11.52 31.22 -13.11
CA THR A 409 12.65 31.25 -14.06
C THR A 409 12.73 32.53 -14.90
N GLY A 410 11.59 33.18 -15.16
CA GLY A 410 11.56 34.50 -15.80
C GLY A 410 12.05 35.59 -14.86
N SER A 411 11.59 35.58 -13.61
CA SER A 411 12.03 36.55 -12.59
C SER A 411 13.52 36.46 -12.29
N SER A 412 14.14 35.28 -12.35
CA SER A 412 15.60 35.19 -12.22
C SER A 412 16.34 35.86 -13.39
N GLY A 413 15.81 35.76 -14.61
CA GLY A 413 16.32 36.49 -15.77
C GLY A 413 16.20 38.01 -15.59
N VAL A 414 15.05 38.49 -15.12
CA VAL A 414 14.85 39.92 -14.79
C VAL A 414 15.82 40.38 -13.71
N LEU A 415 16.06 39.57 -12.68
CA LEU A 415 17.00 39.88 -11.60
C LEU A 415 18.44 40.01 -12.11
N LEU A 416 18.86 39.14 -13.04
CA LEU A 416 20.16 39.26 -13.71
C LEU A 416 20.26 40.57 -14.52
N TYR A 417 19.21 40.92 -15.26
CA TYR A 417 19.16 42.21 -15.98
C TYR A 417 19.20 43.40 -15.03
N TYR A 418 18.49 43.34 -13.90
CA TYR A 418 18.56 44.37 -12.87
C TYR A 418 19.99 44.56 -12.36
N MET A 419 20.69 43.48 -11.98
CA MET A 419 22.08 43.58 -11.52
C MET A 419 23.02 44.12 -12.62
N LEU A 420 22.82 43.73 -13.87
CA LEU A 420 23.58 44.27 -15.00
C LEU A 420 23.33 45.75 -15.23
N ASN A 421 22.06 46.16 -15.18
CA ASN A 421 21.66 47.55 -15.36
C ASN A 421 22.24 48.45 -14.27
N VAL A 422 22.16 48.01 -13.01
CA VAL A 422 22.80 48.70 -11.88
C VAL A 422 24.31 48.77 -12.08
N SER A 423 24.96 47.66 -12.42
CA SER A 423 26.43 47.60 -12.60
C SER A 423 26.96 48.54 -13.69
N LEU A 424 26.14 48.84 -14.70
CA LEU A 424 26.49 49.70 -15.83
C LEU A 424 25.96 51.13 -15.71
N ASP A 425 25.29 51.47 -14.59
CA ASP A 425 24.62 52.76 -14.40
C ASP A 425 23.62 53.10 -15.52
N GLY A 426 22.90 52.07 -15.99
CA GLY A 426 21.96 52.17 -17.12
C GLY A 426 20.54 52.55 -16.70
N GLU A 427 19.73 52.98 -17.68
CA GLU A 427 18.30 53.23 -17.49
C GLU A 427 17.47 51.94 -17.63
N TRP A 428 16.49 51.76 -16.73
CA TRP A 428 15.60 50.60 -16.75
C TRP A 428 14.70 50.59 -18.00
N SER A 429 14.67 49.47 -18.71
CA SER A 429 13.78 49.26 -19.85
C SER A 429 12.90 48.02 -19.66
N ASN A 430 11.58 48.23 -19.74
CA ASN A 430 10.60 47.15 -19.66
C ASN A 430 10.74 46.15 -20.82
N SER A 431 11.17 46.60 -21.99
CA SER A 431 11.41 45.74 -23.15
C SER A 431 12.62 44.83 -22.92
N PHE A 432 13.72 45.37 -22.36
CA PHE A 432 14.88 44.56 -22.00
C PHE A 432 14.60 43.63 -20.81
N ALA A 433 13.82 44.06 -19.82
CA ALA A 433 13.37 43.19 -18.74
C ALA A 433 12.50 42.02 -19.27
N THR A 434 11.61 42.29 -20.24
CA THR A 434 10.80 41.25 -20.90
C THR A 434 11.69 40.26 -21.66
N LEU A 435 12.67 40.76 -22.42
CA LEU A 435 13.66 39.92 -23.10
C LEU A 435 14.46 39.08 -22.11
N ALA A 436 14.91 39.68 -21.00
CA ALA A 436 15.64 38.99 -19.95
C ALA A 436 14.80 37.90 -19.28
N ALA A 437 13.49 38.12 -19.07
CA ALA A 437 12.58 37.09 -18.59
C ALA A 437 12.48 35.90 -19.55
N VAL A 438 12.35 36.16 -20.86
CA VAL A 438 12.34 35.12 -21.90
C VAL A 438 13.66 34.34 -21.90
N LEU A 439 14.81 35.03 -21.87
CA LEU A 439 16.13 34.40 -21.84
C LEU A 439 16.36 33.59 -20.57
N GLY A 440 15.86 34.06 -19.42
CA GLY A 440 15.90 33.34 -18.14
C GLY A 440 15.14 32.02 -18.21
N ILE A 441 13.91 32.05 -18.72
CA ILE A 441 13.09 30.85 -18.96
C ILE A 441 13.81 29.89 -19.91
N LEU A 442 14.24 30.37 -21.08
CA LEU A 442 14.89 29.53 -22.10
C LEU A 442 16.16 28.88 -21.55
N SER A 443 17.01 29.65 -20.88
CA SER A 443 18.26 29.15 -20.29
C SER A 443 17.99 28.09 -19.22
N ALA A 444 17.01 28.31 -18.35
CA ALA A 444 16.64 27.35 -17.32
C ALA A 444 16.06 26.06 -17.91
N VAL A 445 15.18 26.16 -18.91
CA VAL A 445 14.60 25.00 -19.61
C VAL A 445 15.68 24.21 -20.35
N ILE A 446 16.57 24.88 -21.08
CA ILE A 446 17.68 24.25 -21.80
C ILE A 446 18.60 23.52 -20.81
N LEU A 447 18.98 24.18 -19.71
CA LEU A 447 19.84 23.57 -18.69
C LEU A 447 19.19 22.35 -18.05
N GLN A 448 17.91 22.43 -17.66
CA GLN A 448 17.21 21.28 -17.09
C GLN A 448 17.05 20.16 -18.12
N PHE A 449 16.70 20.46 -19.36
CA PHE A 449 16.61 19.47 -20.43
C PHE A 449 17.94 18.74 -20.63
N ILE A 450 19.05 19.48 -20.72
CA ILE A 450 20.39 18.91 -20.83
C ILE A 450 20.73 18.02 -19.63
N ARG A 451 20.44 18.49 -18.41
CA ARG A 451 20.67 17.70 -17.18
C ARG A 451 19.86 16.41 -17.19
N LYS A 452 18.58 16.45 -17.57
CA LYS A 452 17.74 15.25 -17.65
C LYS A 452 18.21 14.33 -18.76
N LEU A 453 18.53 14.85 -19.95
CA LEU A 453 19.09 14.08 -21.05
C LEU A 453 20.36 13.31 -20.66
N ARG A 454 21.21 13.89 -19.81
CA ARG A 454 22.45 13.21 -19.37
C ARG A 454 22.25 12.30 -18.15
N PHE A 455 21.62 12.78 -17.09
CA PHE A 455 21.59 12.10 -15.79
C PHE A 455 20.37 11.19 -15.58
N ASN A 456 19.24 11.48 -16.24
CA ASN A 456 18.02 10.68 -16.14
C ASN A 456 17.20 10.83 -17.44
N PRO A 457 17.66 10.23 -18.56
CA PRO A 457 16.98 10.33 -19.84
C PRO A 457 15.64 9.57 -19.86
N GLY A 458 15.44 8.60 -18.96
CA GLY A 458 14.17 7.88 -18.78
C GLY A 458 12.99 8.82 -18.52
N LEU A 459 13.20 9.89 -17.76
CA LEU A 459 12.19 10.94 -17.55
C LEU A 459 11.74 11.60 -18.87
N LEU A 460 12.68 11.84 -19.79
CA LEU A 460 12.35 12.41 -21.10
C LEU A 460 11.59 11.39 -21.93
N VAL A 461 12.03 10.12 -21.96
CA VAL A 461 11.34 9.05 -22.70
C VAL A 461 9.89 8.88 -22.23
N ALA A 462 9.65 8.89 -20.91
CA ALA A 462 8.31 8.73 -20.33
C ALA A 462 7.37 9.94 -20.61
N SER A 463 7.93 11.12 -20.89
CA SER A 463 7.15 12.36 -21.00
C SER A 463 7.14 13.00 -22.39
N MET A 464 7.93 12.53 -23.34
CA MET A 464 8.14 13.19 -24.63
C MET A 464 7.40 12.49 -25.78
N HIS A 465 6.80 13.25 -26.70
CA HIS A 465 6.27 12.74 -27.99
C HIS A 465 7.23 12.89 -29.18
N TYR A 466 8.34 13.62 -28.99
CA TYR A 466 9.33 13.88 -30.02
C TYR A 466 10.33 12.73 -30.17
N ARG A 467 10.92 12.60 -31.35
CA ARG A 467 12.01 11.64 -31.59
C ARG A 467 13.26 12.03 -30.82
N ILE A 468 13.61 11.22 -29.82
CA ILE A 468 14.76 11.47 -28.94
C ILE A 468 16.12 11.40 -29.68
N SER A 469 16.16 10.68 -30.82
CA SER A 469 17.35 10.57 -31.68
C SER A 469 17.89 11.90 -32.18
N ARG A 470 17.04 12.93 -32.30
CA ARG A 470 17.46 14.30 -32.64
C ARG A 470 18.44 14.89 -31.62
N PHE A 471 18.46 14.38 -30.39
CA PHE A 471 19.30 14.88 -29.30
C PHE A 471 20.53 14.01 -29.04
N TYR A 472 20.78 12.95 -29.81
CA TYR A 472 21.96 12.08 -29.59
C TYR A 472 23.28 12.80 -29.84
N GLY A 473 23.32 13.74 -30.80
CA GLY A 473 24.49 14.62 -31.00
C GLY A 473 24.75 15.49 -29.76
N LEU A 474 23.70 16.11 -29.21
CA LEU A 474 23.79 16.92 -27.99
C LEU A 474 24.22 16.07 -26.78
N TRP A 475 23.64 14.88 -26.62
CA TRP A 475 23.99 13.96 -25.54
C TRP A 475 25.47 13.53 -25.59
N ARG A 476 26.00 13.24 -26.78
CA ARG A 476 27.44 12.93 -26.96
C ARG A 476 28.33 14.12 -26.62
N TRP A 477 27.90 15.34 -26.96
CA TRP A 477 28.65 16.54 -26.70
C TRP A 477 28.59 16.98 -25.23
N ILE A 478 27.49 16.71 -24.52
CA ILE A 478 27.30 17.18 -23.14
C ILE A 478 27.67 16.13 -22.09
N THR A 479 28.95 16.10 -21.74
CA THR A 479 29.47 15.25 -20.66
C THR A 479 29.14 15.83 -19.28
N PRO A 480 29.16 15.02 -18.19
CA PRO A 480 28.95 15.52 -16.84
C PRO A 480 29.90 16.67 -16.49
N GLU A 481 31.18 16.58 -16.87
CA GLU A 481 32.19 17.61 -16.61
C GLU A 481 31.83 18.94 -17.27
N ARG A 482 31.31 18.90 -18.52
CA ARG A 482 30.85 20.10 -19.23
C ARG A 482 29.62 20.72 -18.58
N ILE A 483 28.68 19.89 -18.12
CA ILE A 483 27.51 20.39 -17.37
C ILE A 483 27.97 21.08 -16.08
N TYR A 484 28.86 20.45 -15.31
CA TYR A 484 29.39 21.04 -14.08
C TYR A 484 30.18 22.33 -14.36
N LEU A 485 30.99 22.38 -15.43
CA LEU A 485 31.70 23.59 -15.84
C LEU A 485 30.74 24.73 -16.19
N ILE A 486 29.71 24.47 -16.99
CA ILE A 486 28.70 25.47 -17.34
C ILE A 486 28.01 25.99 -16.07
N GLN A 487 27.67 25.10 -15.13
CA GLN A 487 27.04 25.48 -13.87
C GLN A 487 27.96 26.35 -13.00
N ILE A 488 29.22 25.93 -12.81
CA ILE A 488 30.21 26.69 -12.04
C ILE A 488 30.41 28.06 -12.68
N MET A 489 30.63 28.13 -13.99
CA MET A 489 30.78 29.42 -14.70
C MET A 489 29.56 30.31 -14.54
N SER A 490 28.35 29.76 -14.64
CA SER A 490 27.09 30.51 -14.50
C SER A 490 26.91 31.04 -13.07
N ILE A 491 27.21 30.23 -12.06
CA ILE A 491 27.17 30.63 -10.65
C ILE A 491 28.23 31.70 -10.36
N SER A 492 29.47 31.51 -10.83
CA SER A 492 30.56 32.48 -10.64
C SER A 492 30.26 33.82 -11.33
N ALA A 493 29.72 33.80 -12.55
CA ALA A 493 29.32 35.02 -13.25
C ALA A 493 28.19 35.76 -12.51
N THR A 494 27.19 35.03 -12.01
CA THR A 494 26.10 35.60 -11.22
C THR A 494 26.61 36.20 -9.91
N LEU A 495 27.54 35.52 -9.23
CA LEU A 495 28.13 36.01 -7.98
C LEU A 495 28.99 37.27 -8.21
N LEU A 496 29.79 37.29 -9.27
CA LEU A 496 30.57 38.46 -9.65
C LEU A 496 29.64 39.65 -9.95
N LEU A 497 28.57 39.42 -10.71
CA LEU A 497 27.59 40.45 -11.03
C LEU A 497 26.87 40.97 -9.78
N LEU A 498 26.52 40.08 -8.84
CA LEU A 498 25.97 40.45 -7.54
C LEU A 498 26.93 41.35 -6.73
N ILE A 499 28.22 41.02 -6.71
CA ILE A 499 29.24 41.82 -6.01
C ILE A 499 29.35 43.21 -6.63
N VAL A 500 29.48 43.29 -7.96
CA VAL A 500 29.60 44.58 -8.67
C VAL A 500 28.34 45.44 -8.47
N ALA A 501 27.15 44.86 -8.64
CA ALA A 501 25.89 45.57 -8.41
C ALA A 501 25.79 46.04 -6.95
N SER A 502 26.18 45.21 -5.98
CA SER A 502 26.16 45.57 -4.55
C SER A 502 27.09 46.77 -4.26
N LEU A 503 28.32 46.75 -4.80
CA LEU A 503 29.27 47.85 -4.64
C LEU A 503 28.74 49.15 -5.25
N GLN A 504 28.07 49.07 -6.39
CA GLN A 504 27.48 50.23 -7.04
C GLN A 504 26.28 50.80 -6.24
N LEU A 505 25.39 49.95 -5.71
CA LEU A 505 24.28 50.39 -4.84
C LEU A 505 24.79 51.06 -3.56
N ILE A 506 25.88 50.53 -2.98
CA ILE A 506 26.56 51.15 -1.84
C ILE A 506 27.09 52.54 -2.22
N LYS A 507 27.77 52.66 -3.38
CA LYS A 507 28.28 53.94 -3.89
C LYS A 507 27.16 54.96 -4.13
N GLN A 508 25.99 54.51 -4.55
CA GLN A 508 24.80 55.34 -4.78
C GLN A 508 23.94 55.57 -3.52
N ASN A 509 24.34 55.01 -2.36
CA ASN A 509 23.62 55.07 -1.08
C ASN A 509 22.18 54.51 -1.15
N GLN A 510 21.94 53.52 -2.02
CA GLN A 510 20.65 52.85 -2.22
C GLN A 510 20.51 51.61 -1.33
N ILE A 511 20.42 51.81 -0.02
CA ILE A 511 20.44 50.72 0.97
C ILE A 511 19.20 49.81 0.86
N ALA A 512 18.02 50.37 0.59
CA ALA A 512 16.80 49.59 0.44
C ALA A 512 16.91 48.61 -0.75
N ASP A 513 17.39 49.08 -1.89
CA ASP A 513 17.60 48.27 -3.09
C ASP A 513 18.67 47.20 -2.88
N LEU A 514 19.73 47.51 -2.13
CA LEU A 514 20.75 46.53 -1.74
C LEU A 514 20.15 45.39 -0.88
N VAL A 515 19.34 45.74 0.12
CA VAL A 515 18.67 44.75 0.98
C VAL A 515 17.68 43.91 0.17
N ALA A 516 16.90 44.54 -0.72
CA ALA A 516 15.97 43.83 -1.61
C ALA A 516 16.71 42.88 -2.56
N LEU A 517 17.83 43.30 -3.13
CA LEU A 517 18.68 42.48 -4.00
C LEU A 517 19.23 41.25 -3.26
N TRP A 518 19.82 41.45 -2.08
CA TRP A 518 20.34 40.33 -1.29
C TRP A 518 19.23 39.38 -0.86
N ALA A 519 18.09 39.91 -0.41
CA ALA A 519 16.93 39.10 -0.03
C ALA A 519 16.37 38.31 -1.24
N ALA A 520 16.30 38.91 -2.42
CA ALA A 520 15.88 38.23 -3.64
C ALA A 520 16.86 37.12 -4.03
N MET A 521 18.18 37.38 -4.01
CA MET A 521 19.20 36.37 -4.29
C MET A 521 19.15 35.19 -3.31
N LEU A 522 18.97 35.47 -2.01
CA LEU A 522 18.79 34.44 -0.99
C LEU A 522 17.48 33.67 -1.19
N PHE A 523 16.40 34.31 -1.64
CA PHE A 523 15.16 33.63 -2.00
C PHE A 523 15.36 32.66 -3.18
N PHE A 524 16.03 33.09 -4.26
CA PHE A 524 16.29 32.23 -5.41
C PHE A 524 17.23 31.07 -5.07
N ALA A 525 18.38 31.36 -4.45
CA ALA A 525 19.35 30.35 -4.03
C ALA A 525 18.74 29.38 -3.00
N GLY A 526 18.00 29.92 -2.03
CA GLY A 526 17.28 29.16 -1.01
C GLY A 526 16.22 28.24 -1.62
N THR A 527 15.43 28.73 -2.59
CA THR A 527 14.40 27.92 -3.28
C THR A 527 15.03 26.78 -4.09
N ILE A 528 16.09 27.06 -4.86
CA ILE A 528 16.79 26.03 -5.66
C ILE A 528 17.40 24.98 -4.74
N THR A 529 18.10 25.42 -3.68
CA THR A 529 18.71 24.52 -2.70
C THR A 529 17.63 23.72 -1.99
N TRP A 530 16.55 24.35 -1.55
CA TRP A 530 15.43 23.69 -0.89
C TRP A 530 14.77 22.61 -1.76
N ALA A 531 14.58 22.90 -3.04
CA ALA A 531 13.97 21.98 -3.98
C ALA A 531 14.88 20.79 -4.30
N ALA A 532 16.17 21.03 -4.52
CA ALA A 532 17.14 20.04 -4.95
C ALA A 532 17.74 19.22 -3.80
N TRP A 533 17.76 19.76 -2.57
CA TRP A 533 18.48 19.13 -1.48
C TRP A 533 17.71 17.94 -0.90
N LEU A 534 18.31 16.77 -1.11
CA LEU A 534 17.95 15.54 -0.43
C LEU A 534 19.00 15.27 0.66
N PRO A 535 18.64 15.28 1.95
CA PRO A 535 19.60 15.04 3.02
C PRO A 535 20.13 13.62 2.92
N GLU A 536 21.43 13.44 3.14
CA GLU A 536 22.02 12.12 3.27
C GLU A 536 21.57 11.44 4.58
N ALA A 537 21.57 10.11 4.56
CA ALA A 537 21.39 9.33 5.77
C ALA A 537 22.58 9.55 6.71
N ARG A 538 22.30 9.75 7.99
CA ARG A 538 23.32 9.89 9.04
C ARG A 538 23.24 8.70 9.97
N ARG A 539 24.37 8.33 10.56
CA ARG A 539 24.40 7.37 11.67
C ARG A 539 23.52 7.89 12.81
N PRO A 540 22.78 7.02 13.50
CA PRO A 540 21.98 7.42 14.66
C PRO A 540 22.90 8.00 15.74
N LEU A 541 22.48 9.10 16.38
CA LEU A 541 23.24 9.73 17.47
C LEU A 541 23.31 8.86 18.73
N ARG A 542 22.33 7.98 18.90
CA ARG A 542 22.25 6.98 19.96
C ARG A 542 21.76 5.68 19.35
N THR A 543 22.62 4.68 19.28
CA THR A 543 22.20 3.30 19.15
C THR A 543 21.67 2.86 20.51
N SER A 544 20.41 2.42 20.57
CA SER A 544 19.90 1.82 21.79
C SER A 544 20.54 0.43 21.95
N GLU A 545 21.25 0.19 23.06
CA GLU A 545 21.74 -1.15 23.38
C GLU A 545 20.54 -2.10 23.49
N ARG A 546 20.60 -3.19 22.74
CA ARG A 546 19.62 -4.28 22.81
C ARG A 546 20.24 -5.45 23.54
N THR A 547 19.42 -6.18 24.28
CA THR A 547 19.82 -7.45 24.89
C THR A 547 20.18 -8.45 23.80
N ALA A 548 21.14 -9.35 24.08
CA ALA A 548 21.55 -10.39 23.13
C ALA A 548 20.37 -11.29 22.68
N ASP A 549 19.36 -11.46 23.55
CA ASP A 549 18.16 -12.25 23.27
C ASP A 549 17.05 -11.46 22.54
N ALA A 550 17.30 -10.20 22.18
CA ALA A 550 16.29 -9.41 21.47
C ALA A 550 16.07 -9.96 20.05
N PRO A 551 14.82 -10.00 19.56
CA PRO A 551 14.54 -10.42 18.19
C PRO A 551 15.26 -9.51 17.17
N PRO A 552 15.72 -10.07 16.03
CA PRO A 552 16.48 -9.32 15.03
C PRO A 552 15.58 -8.39 14.25
N ASN A 553 16.16 -7.39 13.61
CA ASN A 553 15.46 -6.63 12.58
C ASN A 553 15.32 -7.46 11.31
N ILE A 554 14.37 -7.10 10.45
CA ILE A 554 14.23 -7.65 9.10
C ILE A 554 14.31 -6.51 8.09
N LEU A 555 15.25 -6.59 7.16
CA LEU A 555 15.35 -5.72 5.99
C LEU A 555 15.12 -6.55 4.73
N MET A 556 14.00 -6.30 4.05
CA MET A 556 13.74 -6.84 2.72
C MET A 556 14.08 -5.79 1.66
N ILE A 557 14.88 -6.18 0.67
CA ILE A 557 15.30 -5.36 -0.45
C ILE A 557 14.89 -6.10 -1.73
N GLY A 558 13.91 -5.58 -2.45
CA GLY A 558 13.42 -6.20 -3.67
C GLY A 558 13.44 -5.28 -4.86
N SER A 559 13.58 -5.84 -6.05
CA SER A 559 13.39 -5.11 -7.30
C SER A 559 12.34 -5.82 -8.16
N ASP A 560 11.42 -5.03 -8.70
CA ASP A 560 10.41 -5.49 -9.62
C ASP A 560 11.07 -6.00 -10.90
N THR A 561 10.71 -7.19 -11.37
CA THR A 561 11.20 -7.74 -12.65
C THR A 561 12.69 -8.15 -12.64
N LEU A 562 13.27 -8.46 -11.49
CA LEU A 562 14.65 -8.96 -11.40
C LEU A 562 14.70 -10.47 -11.74
N ARG A 563 15.34 -10.83 -12.85
CA ARG A 563 15.48 -12.22 -13.29
C ARG A 563 16.58 -12.93 -12.50
N ALA A 564 16.31 -14.17 -12.10
CA ALA A 564 17.29 -14.99 -11.37
C ALA A 564 18.57 -15.26 -12.19
N ASP A 565 18.45 -15.43 -13.51
CA ASP A 565 19.59 -15.75 -14.41
C ASP A 565 20.53 -14.57 -14.66
N ARG A 566 20.34 -13.45 -13.98
CA ARG A 566 21.15 -12.22 -14.10
C ARG A 566 22.10 -12.00 -12.92
N LEU A 567 22.05 -12.87 -11.91
CA LEU A 567 23.01 -12.90 -10.81
C LEU A 567 24.30 -13.63 -11.24
N GLY A 568 25.45 -13.08 -10.86
CA GLY A 568 26.76 -13.68 -11.15
C GLY A 568 26.93 -15.06 -10.51
N THR A 569 26.46 -15.23 -9.27
CA THR A 569 26.42 -16.52 -8.54
C THR A 569 25.53 -17.59 -9.18
N LEU A 570 24.62 -17.21 -10.09
CA LEU A 570 23.81 -18.12 -10.90
C LEU A 570 24.35 -18.29 -12.33
N GLY A 571 25.57 -17.82 -12.58
CA GLY A 571 26.31 -18.07 -13.82
C GLY A 571 26.12 -17.00 -14.90
N TYR A 572 25.61 -15.81 -14.56
CA TYR A 572 25.53 -14.73 -15.55
C TYR A 572 26.92 -14.27 -15.98
N ARG A 573 27.08 -14.06 -17.29
CA ARG A 573 28.39 -13.83 -17.93
C ARG A 573 29.05 -12.49 -17.59
N ARG A 574 28.28 -11.48 -17.15
CA ARG A 574 28.78 -10.15 -16.75
C ARG A 574 28.73 -10.04 -15.23
N ALA A 575 29.71 -9.36 -14.64
CA ALA A 575 29.74 -9.05 -13.21
C ALA A 575 28.76 -7.90 -12.88
N LEU A 576 27.45 -8.19 -12.93
CA LEU A 576 26.41 -7.21 -12.64
C LEU A 576 26.13 -7.03 -11.15
N THR A 577 26.31 -8.09 -10.36
CA THR A 577 25.79 -8.18 -8.99
C THR A 577 26.86 -8.43 -7.91
N PRO A 578 27.99 -7.70 -7.88
CA PRO A 578 29.07 -7.98 -6.94
C PRO A 578 28.64 -7.88 -5.46
N ASN A 579 27.70 -7.00 -5.09
CA ASN A 579 27.27 -6.86 -3.71
C ASN A 579 26.33 -8.00 -3.28
N ILE A 580 25.38 -8.37 -4.14
CA ILE A 580 24.50 -9.53 -3.91
C ILE A 580 25.32 -10.82 -3.88
N ASP A 581 26.27 -10.98 -4.81
CA ASP A 581 27.14 -12.16 -4.87
C ASP A 581 27.96 -12.30 -3.58
N LYS A 582 28.55 -11.21 -3.08
CA LYS A 582 29.23 -11.20 -1.77
C LYS A 582 28.29 -11.56 -0.61
N LEU A 583 27.03 -11.13 -0.66
CA LEU A 583 26.05 -11.47 0.38
C LEU A 583 25.75 -12.99 0.43
N THR A 584 25.93 -13.72 -0.68
CA THR A 584 25.78 -15.19 -0.70
C THR A 584 26.87 -15.92 0.09
N GLU A 585 28.03 -15.29 0.30
CA GLU A 585 29.09 -15.85 1.15
C GLU A 585 28.69 -15.82 2.64
N LEU A 586 27.70 -15.00 2.99
CA LEU A 586 27.23 -14.76 4.35
C LEU A 586 25.79 -15.24 4.59
N GLY A 587 25.13 -15.80 3.57
CA GLY A 587 23.73 -16.20 3.63
C GLY A 587 23.40 -17.30 2.62
N ILE A 588 22.13 -17.64 2.49
CA ILE A 588 21.67 -18.70 1.59
C ILE A 588 21.01 -18.08 0.36
N LEU A 589 21.48 -18.47 -0.83
CA LEU A 589 20.83 -18.20 -2.11
C LEU A 589 20.02 -19.42 -2.56
N PHE A 590 18.70 -19.26 -2.67
CA PHE A 590 17.81 -20.26 -3.25
C PHE A 590 17.76 -20.05 -4.78
N SER A 591 18.41 -20.94 -5.53
CA SER A 591 18.58 -20.79 -6.98
C SER A 591 17.29 -21.09 -7.78
N ASN A 592 16.35 -21.81 -7.17
CA ASN A 592 15.12 -22.28 -7.78
C ASN A 592 13.88 -21.85 -6.99
N CYS A 593 13.73 -20.54 -6.77
CA CYS A 593 12.54 -19.96 -6.14
C CYS A 593 11.51 -19.52 -7.20
N TYR A 594 10.26 -19.97 -7.07
CA TYR A 594 9.19 -19.69 -8.04
C TYR A 594 8.02 -18.91 -7.45
N VAL A 595 7.47 -18.01 -8.25
CA VAL A 595 6.27 -17.23 -7.90
C VAL A 595 5.01 -17.88 -8.46
N PRO A 596 3.87 -17.80 -7.76
CA PRO A 596 2.63 -18.45 -8.21
C PRO A 596 1.94 -17.75 -9.36
N CYS A 597 2.18 -16.45 -9.54
CA CYS A 597 1.69 -15.67 -10.67
C CYS A 597 2.69 -14.54 -10.91
N ALA A 598 3.30 -14.50 -12.09
CA ALA A 598 4.35 -13.53 -12.41
C ALA A 598 3.77 -12.16 -12.81
N ARG A 599 3.08 -11.53 -11.86
CA ARG A 599 2.54 -10.17 -11.89
C ARG A 599 2.74 -9.52 -10.52
N THR A 600 2.99 -8.21 -10.50
CA THR A 600 3.38 -7.46 -9.30
C THR A 600 2.44 -7.67 -8.11
N ALA A 601 1.14 -7.37 -8.24
CA ALA A 601 0.18 -7.48 -7.14
C ALA A 601 0.02 -8.91 -6.59
N PRO A 602 -0.35 -9.94 -7.40
CA PRO A 602 -0.56 -11.28 -6.87
C PRO A 602 0.74 -11.88 -6.30
N SER A 603 1.90 -11.59 -6.91
CA SER A 603 3.17 -12.12 -6.39
C SER A 603 3.57 -11.50 -5.06
N LEU A 604 3.52 -10.17 -4.92
CA LEU A 604 3.84 -9.49 -3.66
C LEU A 604 2.89 -9.91 -2.54
N ILE A 605 1.60 -10.11 -2.85
CA ILE A 605 0.63 -10.60 -1.87
C ILE A 605 0.98 -12.03 -1.47
N SER A 606 1.14 -12.96 -2.41
CA SER A 606 1.53 -14.35 -2.12
C SER A 606 2.80 -14.44 -1.27
N LEU A 607 3.81 -13.63 -1.60
CA LEU A 607 5.09 -13.57 -0.90
C LEU A 607 4.93 -13.08 0.55
N MET A 608 4.09 -12.08 0.79
CA MET A 608 3.88 -11.51 2.12
C MET A 608 2.83 -12.24 2.95
N THR A 609 1.85 -12.92 2.34
CA THR A 609 0.83 -13.69 3.07
C THR A 609 1.23 -15.14 3.28
N GLY A 610 2.20 -15.63 2.50
CA GLY A 610 2.57 -17.04 2.48
C GLY A 610 1.45 -17.94 1.97
N THR A 611 0.60 -17.44 1.07
CA THR A 611 -0.58 -18.17 0.56
C THR A 611 -0.67 -18.12 -0.96
N TRP A 612 -1.38 -19.10 -1.54
CA TRP A 612 -1.63 -19.11 -2.98
C TRP A 612 -2.60 -18.00 -3.42
N PRO A 613 -2.58 -17.61 -4.71
CA PRO A 613 -3.58 -16.70 -5.29
C PRO A 613 -5.03 -17.14 -5.09
N HIS A 614 -5.28 -18.46 -5.02
CA HIS A 614 -6.58 -19.05 -4.69
C HIS A 614 -7.06 -18.68 -3.28
N THR A 615 -6.14 -18.66 -2.32
CA THR A 615 -6.41 -18.48 -0.88
C THR A 615 -6.62 -17.00 -0.53
N HIS A 616 -5.76 -16.11 -1.03
CA HIS A 616 -5.91 -14.67 -0.77
C HIS A 616 -6.86 -13.96 -1.76
N GLY A 617 -7.16 -14.59 -2.90
CA GLY A 617 -8.17 -14.14 -3.87
C GLY A 617 -7.70 -13.09 -4.88
N ILE A 618 -6.41 -12.74 -4.89
CA ILE A 618 -5.84 -11.75 -5.83
C ILE A 618 -5.01 -12.48 -6.88
N ARG A 619 -5.42 -12.44 -8.15
CA ARG A 619 -4.83 -13.26 -9.23
C ARG A 619 -4.36 -12.45 -10.44
N ASP A 620 -4.44 -11.12 -10.35
CA ASP A 620 -4.01 -10.13 -11.33
C ASP A 620 -3.82 -8.74 -10.66
N ASN A 621 -3.40 -7.71 -11.41
CA ASN A 621 -3.14 -6.36 -10.88
C ASN A 621 -4.39 -5.43 -10.91
N PHE A 622 -5.44 -5.80 -11.64
CA PHE A 622 -6.59 -4.94 -11.98
C PHE A 622 -7.77 -5.18 -11.04
N ASN A 623 -7.52 -5.00 -9.74
CA ASN A 623 -8.49 -5.26 -8.68
C ASN A 623 -9.33 -4.03 -8.35
N ALA A 624 -10.62 -4.24 -8.07
CA ALA A 624 -11.53 -3.22 -7.58
C ALA A 624 -11.27 -2.88 -6.09
N ASP A 625 -11.79 -1.74 -5.62
CA ASP A 625 -11.50 -1.23 -4.28
C ASP A 625 -12.01 -2.14 -3.14
N ASP A 626 -13.09 -2.88 -3.38
CA ASP A 626 -13.77 -3.75 -2.41
C ASP A 626 -12.96 -5.00 -2.04
N VAL A 627 -12.10 -5.47 -2.94
CA VAL A 627 -11.21 -6.62 -2.72
C VAL A 627 -9.80 -6.22 -2.25
N THR A 628 -9.54 -4.91 -2.03
CA THR A 628 -8.22 -4.44 -1.58
C THR A 628 -7.92 -4.75 -0.12
N ARG A 629 -8.94 -5.08 0.68
CA ARG A 629 -8.75 -5.69 2.00
C ARG A 629 -8.43 -7.17 1.83
N LEU A 630 -7.20 -7.54 2.13
CA LEU A 630 -6.74 -8.92 2.06
C LEU A 630 -7.56 -9.79 3.02
N LYS A 631 -7.98 -10.96 2.54
CA LYS A 631 -8.77 -11.92 3.31
C LYS A 631 -7.94 -12.70 4.33
N VAL A 632 -6.62 -12.62 4.23
CA VAL A 632 -5.63 -13.27 5.08
C VAL A 632 -4.67 -12.23 5.63
N ASP A 633 -4.13 -12.50 6.82
CA ASP A 633 -3.14 -11.62 7.43
C ASP A 633 -1.81 -11.75 6.69
N ALA A 634 -1.16 -10.61 6.44
CA ALA A 634 0.15 -10.55 5.81
C ALA A 634 1.26 -10.42 6.88
N LEU A 635 2.49 -10.78 6.49
CA LEU A 635 3.69 -10.72 7.31
C LEU A 635 3.87 -9.41 8.09
N PRO A 636 3.64 -8.20 7.55
CA PRO A 636 3.76 -6.98 8.34
C PRO A 636 2.77 -6.93 9.50
N HIS A 637 1.51 -7.34 9.28
CA HIS A 637 0.53 -7.41 10.36
C HIS A 637 0.95 -8.43 11.43
N LEU A 638 1.40 -9.61 11.01
CA LEU A 638 1.81 -10.68 11.92
C LEU A 638 3.04 -10.29 12.74
N LEU A 639 4.04 -9.66 12.13
CA LEU A 639 5.23 -9.15 12.84
C LEU A 639 4.88 -8.00 13.78
N LYS A 640 3.94 -7.13 13.40
CA LYS A 640 3.43 -6.07 14.29
C LYS A 640 2.82 -6.65 15.56
N VAL A 641 2.07 -7.76 15.46
CA VAL A 641 1.55 -8.48 16.63
C VAL A 641 2.68 -9.03 17.52
N GLN A 642 3.83 -9.36 16.94
CA GLN A 642 5.05 -9.76 17.66
C GLN A 642 5.88 -8.58 18.19
N GLY A 643 5.36 -7.36 18.15
CA GLY A 643 6.04 -6.16 18.67
C GLY A 643 7.02 -5.50 17.70
N TYR A 644 7.01 -5.89 16.41
CA TYR A 644 7.81 -5.20 15.40
C TYR A 644 7.19 -3.88 14.97
N ARG A 645 8.06 -2.92 14.69
CA ARG A 645 7.73 -1.70 13.96
C ARG A 645 7.80 -1.99 12.47
N THR A 646 6.69 -1.88 11.75
CA THR A 646 6.64 -2.31 10.34
C THR A 646 6.56 -1.14 9.36
N ALA A 647 7.39 -1.16 8.32
CA ALA A 647 7.48 -0.09 7.35
C ALA A 647 7.68 -0.58 5.92
N ALA A 648 7.17 0.19 4.96
CA ALA A 648 7.37 -0.04 3.53
C ALA A 648 7.69 1.26 2.78
N ILE A 649 8.65 1.18 1.86
CA ILE A 649 9.01 2.27 0.95
C ILE A 649 9.20 1.74 -0.47
N SER A 650 8.72 2.49 -1.46
CA SER A 650 8.86 2.13 -2.86
C SER A 650 8.67 3.34 -3.78
N ASP A 651 9.06 3.18 -5.04
CA ASP A 651 8.68 4.05 -6.15
C ASP A 651 7.40 3.52 -6.83
N TRP A 652 7.23 3.80 -8.12
CA TRP A 652 5.98 3.64 -8.86
C TRP A 652 5.45 2.20 -8.92
N CYS A 653 6.31 1.17 -8.89
CA CYS A 653 5.88 -0.25 -8.86
C CYS A 653 5.23 -0.63 -7.52
N GLY A 654 5.60 0.04 -6.42
CA GLY A 654 4.96 -0.13 -5.11
C GLY A 654 3.55 0.45 -5.00
N GLY A 655 2.96 0.92 -6.10
CA GLY A 655 1.55 1.33 -6.16
C GLY A 655 0.61 0.22 -5.69
N ASP A 656 0.92 -1.03 -6.07
CA ASP A 656 0.18 -2.21 -5.63
C ASP A 656 0.32 -2.44 -4.11
N MET A 657 1.53 -2.31 -3.54
CA MET A 657 1.71 -2.36 -2.08
C MET A 657 0.89 -1.29 -1.36
N GLY A 658 0.73 -0.11 -1.96
CA GLY A 658 -0.07 0.99 -1.41
C GLY A 658 -1.58 0.83 -1.61
N LYS A 659 -2.02 -0.18 -2.36
CA LYS A 659 -3.43 -0.48 -2.67
C LYS A 659 -4.02 -1.46 -1.66
N PHE A 660 -3.28 -2.52 -1.32
CA PHE A 660 -3.78 -3.61 -0.47
C PHE A 660 -3.49 -3.44 1.04
N SER A 661 -4.28 -4.11 1.87
CA SER A 661 -4.19 -4.04 3.34
C SER A 661 -3.11 -4.95 3.94
N PHE A 662 -1.84 -4.72 3.60
CA PHE A 662 -0.71 -5.51 4.14
C PHE A 662 -0.48 -5.34 5.65
N GLY A 663 -0.95 -4.24 6.25
CA GLY A 663 -0.88 -4.02 7.70
C GLY A 663 0.39 -3.32 8.23
N PHE A 664 1.14 -2.63 7.36
CA PHE A 664 2.31 -1.82 7.77
C PHE A 664 1.93 -0.65 8.69
N ASP A 665 2.77 -0.33 9.68
CA ASP A 665 2.62 0.86 10.53
C ASP A 665 3.02 2.16 9.82
N TYR A 666 3.94 2.07 8.87
CA TYR A 666 4.41 3.19 8.07
C TYR A 666 4.53 2.82 6.60
N THR A 667 3.94 3.63 5.72
CA THR A 667 4.03 3.46 4.27
C THR A 667 4.44 4.76 3.60
N ASP A 668 5.41 4.65 2.71
CA ASP A 668 5.84 5.71 1.80
C ASP A 668 5.80 5.18 0.36
N LEU A 669 4.56 5.10 -0.15
CA LEU A 669 4.20 4.39 -1.38
C LEU A 669 3.37 5.32 -2.30
N PRO A 670 3.51 5.23 -3.64
CA PRO A 670 2.75 6.03 -4.59
C PRO A 670 1.26 5.66 -4.61
N GLU A 671 0.41 6.51 -5.18
CA GLU A 671 -1.03 6.20 -5.42
C GLU A 671 -1.20 5.06 -6.45
N ASP A 672 -2.39 4.44 -6.47
CA ASP A 672 -2.73 3.38 -7.44
C ASP A 672 -2.58 3.89 -8.88
N GLN A 673 -1.71 3.21 -9.65
CA GLN A 673 -1.43 3.52 -11.04
C GLN A 673 -2.60 3.13 -11.96
N TRP A 674 -3.39 2.12 -11.58
CA TRP A 674 -4.60 1.68 -12.29
C TRP A 674 -5.83 2.48 -11.86
N ASN A 675 -5.69 3.81 -11.83
CA ASN A 675 -6.76 4.73 -11.46
C ASN A 675 -6.90 5.86 -12.48
N LEU A 676 -8.09 6.02 -13.06
CA LEU A 676 -8.36 6.99 -14.10
C LEU A 676 -8.18 8.44 -13.63
N LYS A 677 -8.51 8.74 -12.37
CA LYS A 677 -8.27 10.09 -11.81
C LYS A 677 -6.78 10.35 -11.63
N TYR A 678 -6.01 9.35 -11.24
CA TYR A 678 -4.55 9.45 -11.16
C TYR A 678 -3.94 9.73 -12.53
N LEU A 679 -4.33 8.97 -13.56
CA LEU A 679 -3.90 9.20 -14.95
C LEU A 679 -4.29 10.59 -15.47
N ILE A 680 -5.52 11.06 -15.21
CA ILE A 680 -5.96 12.40 -15.60
C ILE A 680 -5.11 13.49 -14.92
N ARG A 681 -4.68 13.29 -13.66
CA ARG A 681 -3.84 14.26 -12.94
C ARG A 681 -2.45 14.42 -13.55
N GLN A 682 -1.92 13.41 -14.25
CA GLN A 682 -0.63 13.50 -14.95
C GLN A 682 -0.68 14.49 -16.12
N GLY A 683 -1.88 14.68 -16.71
CA GLY A 683 -2.11 15.64 -17.78
C GLY A 683 -1.51 15.26 -19.14
N PRO A 684 -1.66 16.12 -20.15
CA PRO A 684 -1.14 15.91 -21.49
C PRO A 684 0.40 15.94 -21.51
N LYS A 685 1.04 15.15 -22.38
CA LYS A 685 2.49 14.90 -22.26
C LYS A 685 3.35 16.16 -22.43
N ASP A 686 2.97 17.18 -23.22
CA ASP A 686 3.77 18.43 -23.33
C ASP A 686 3.82 19.22 -22.02
N LEU A 687 2.67 19.45 -21.39
CA LEU A 687 2.58 20.11 -20.10
C LEU A 687 3.28 19.29 -19.02
N ARG A 688 3.09 17.96 -19.04
CA ARG A 688 3.78 17.01 -18.16
C ARG A 688 5.30 17.08 -18.33
N LEU A 689 5.80 17.09 -19.57
CA LEU A 689 7.22 17.18 -19.90
C LEU A 689 7.82 18.45 -19.30
N PHE A 690 7.26 19.61 -19.61
CA PHE A 690 7.74 20.88 -19.08
C PHE A 690 7.81 20.89 -17.56
N VAL A 691 6.71 20.49 -16.89
CA VAL A 691 6.64 20.46 -15.43
C VAL A 691 7.65 19.46 -14.84
N SER A 692 7.78 18.27 -15.43
CA SER A 692 8.68 17.20 -14.95
C SER A 692 10.16 17.59 -14.96
N LEU A 693 10.60 18.45 -15.90
CA LEU A 693 11.98 18.96 -15.95
C LEU A 693 12.42 19.62 -14.64
N PHE A 694 11.48 20.29 -13.96
CA PHE A 694 11.74 21.08 -12.74
C PHE A 694 11.23 20.41 -11.46
N THR A 695 10.46 19.33 -11.58
CA THR A 695 9.71 18.75 -10.44
C THR A 695 10.13 17.32 -10.11
N HIS A 696 11.09 16.75 -10.82
CA HIS A 696 11.72 15.50 -10.41
C HIS A 696 12.75 15.74 -9.28
N ASN A 697 12.23 16.15 -8.12
CA ASN A 697 12.91 16.53 -6.90
C ASN A 697 11.91 16.53 -5.71
N ARG A 698 12.33 17.03 -4.54
CA ARG A 698 11.49 17.05 -3.33
C ARG A 698 10.16 17.79 -3.51
N LEU A 699 10.14 18.91 -4.25
CA LEU A 699 8.92 19.69 -4.42
C LEU A 699 7.90 18.96 -5.28
N GLY A 700 8.31 18.35 -6.39
CA GLY A 700 7.34 17.56 -7.18
C GLY A 700 6.89 16.31 -6.45
N ARG A 701 7.75 15.66 -5.66
CA ARG A 701 7.31 14.56 -4.77
C ARG A 701 6.20 15.00 -3.81
N LEU A 702 6.29 16.21 -3.26
CA LEU A 702 5.30 16.74 -2.32
C LEU A 702 4.01 17.24 -3.01
N LEU A 703 4.15 17.92 -4.15
CA LEU A 703 3.08 18.74 -4.74
C LEU A 703 2.46 18.11 -6.00
N LEU A 704 3.22 17.26 -6.68
CA LEU A 704 2.89 16.61 -7.95
C LEU A 704 3.32 15.12 -7.93
N PRO A 705 2.91 14.33 -6.91
CA PRO A 705 3.38 12.96 -6.76
C PRO A 705 3.05 12.08 -7.98
N GLU A 706 2.00 12.38 -8.74
CA GLU A 706 1.65 11.68 -9.97
C GLU A 706 2.62 11.91 -11.15
N ILE A 707 3.37 13.01 -11.13
CA ILE A 707 4.43 13.29 -12.11
C ILE A 707 5.76 12.77 -11.57
N TYR A 708 6.00 12.89 -10.26
CA TYR A 708 7.21 12.39 -9.62
C TYR A 708 7.34 10.86 -9.74
N TYR A 709 6.27 10.12 -9.42
CA TYR A 709 6.18 8.65 -9.52
C TYR A 709 5.60 8.19 -10.87
N LEU A 710 5.90 8.91 -11.95
CA LEU A 710 5.45 8.52 -13.28
C LEU A 710 6.10 7.18 -13.67
N GLY A 711 5.28 6.24 -14.16
CA GLY A 711 5.75 4.92 -14.59
C GLY A 711 6.87 5.00 -15.62
N GLY A 712 7.91 4.20 -15.42
CA GLY A 712 9.11 4.14 -16.27
C GLY A 712 10.14 5.25 -16.02
N VAL A 713 9.92 6.13 -15.04
CA VAL A 713 10.95 7.09 -14.61
C VAL A 713 11.80 6.48 -13.50
N PRO A 714 13.13 6.39 -13.66
CA PRO A 714 13.99 5.77 -12.66
C PRO A 714 14.14 6.67 -11.43
N LEU A 715 14.01 6.05 -10.26
CA LEU A 715 14.02 6.67 -8.93
C LEU A 715 14.88 5.88 -7.93
N THR A 716 15.82 5.06 -8.44
CA THR A 716 16.58 4.10 -7.64
C THR A 716 17.36 4.78 -6.53
N GLN A 717 18.13 5.82 -6.87
CA GLN A 717 18.98 6.51 -5.90
C GLN A 717 18.17 7.31 -4.87
N PRO A 718 17.14 8.10 -5.25
CA PRO A 718 16.27 8.77 -4.27
C PRO A 718 15.59 7.81 -3.29
N ILE A 719 15.05 6.68 -3.76
CA ILE A 719 14.40 5.68 -2.90
C ILE A 719 15.40 5.08 -1.92
N GLY A 720 16.60 4.72 -2.37
CA GLY A 720 17.66 4.21 -1.49
C GLY A 720 18.05 5.22 -0.41
N GLN A 721 18.18 6.49 -0.74
CA GLN A 721 18.46 7.55 0.25
C GLN A 721 17.33 7.68 1.29
N TYR A 722 16.06 7.62 0.87
CA TYR A 722 14.93 7.63 1.80
C TYR A 722 14.90 6.39 2.70
N ALA A 723 15.21 5.21 2.15
CA ALA A 723 15.27 3.95 2.89
C ALA A 723 16.36 3.97 3.97
N ARG A 724 17.60 4.36 3.63
CA ARG A 724 18.71 4.49 4.60
C ARG A 724 18.38 5.47 5.73
N ARG A 725 17.73 6.60 5.42
CA ARG A 725 17.27 7.55 6.44
C ARG A 725 16.21 6.96 7.36
N LEU A 726 15.29 6.16 6.82
CA LEU A 726 14.29 5.47 7.63
C LEU A 726 14.95 4.43 8.56
N VAL A 727 15.94 3.67 8.07
CA VAL A 727 16.77 2.76 8.90
C VAL A 727 17.39 3.53 10.05
N SER A 728 18.06 4.66 9.80
CA SER A 728 18.66 5.49 10.87
C SER A 728 17.63 5.95 11.91
N ARG A 729 16.39 6.23 11.50
CA ARG A 729 15.32 6.66 12.42
C ARG A 729 14.76 5.50 13.23
N LEU A 730 14.60 4.33 12.61
CA LEU A 730 14.17 3.09 13.28
C LEU A 730 15.22 2.62 14.31
N ALA A 731 16.51 2.80 14.00
CA ALA A 731 17.63 2.45 14.86
C ALA A 731 17.66 3.17 16.23
N ASN A 732 16.96 4.31 16.37
CA ASN A 732 16.88 5.05 17.64
C ASN A 732 15.90 4.40 18.65
N SER A 733 15.42 3.18 18.40
CA SER A 733 14.49 2.46 19.26
C SER A 733 14.99 1.04 19.53
N THR A 734 14.78 0.57 20.75
CA THR A 734 15.06 -0.82 21.15
C THR A 734 14.11 -1.82 20.50
N GLN A 735 12.93 -1.38 20.01
CA GLN A 735 11.98 -2.26 19.35
C GLN A 735 12.50 -2.73 17.99
N PRO A 736 12.39 -4.03 17.66
CA PRO A 736 12.78 -4.54 16.36
C PRO A 736 11.93 -3.91 15.25
N PHE A 737 12.49 -3.83 14.05
CA PHE A 737 11.76 -3.32 12.89
C PHE A 737 11.75 -4.31 11.74
N PHE A 738 10.70 -4.23 10.94
CA PHE A 738 10.61 -4.83 9.62
C PHE A 738 10.47 -3.72 8.58
N LEU A 739 11.43 -3.62 7.66
CA LEU A 739 11.42 -2.67 6.56
C LEU A 739 11.44 -3.40 5.22
N ASN A 740 10.42 -3.19 4.39
CA ASN A 740 10.44 -3.57 2.98
C ASN A 740 10.79 -2.37 2.10
N VAL A 741 11.87 -2.49 1.33
CA VAL A 741 12.31 -1.52 0.32
C VAL A 741 12.12 -2.18 -1.05
N PHE A 742 11.22 -1.66 -1.86
CA PHE A 742 10.87 -2.26 -3.15
C PHE A 742 11.12 -1.27 -4.29
N TYR A 743 11.95 -1.63 -5.26
CA TYR A 743 12.40 -0.75 -6.35
C TYR A 743 11.76 -1.13 -7.68
N SER A 744 11.55 -0.15 -8.55
CA SER A 744 11.14 -0.37 -9.95
C SER A 744 12.32 -0.49 -10.91
N THR A 745 13.55 -0.49 -10.41
CA THR A 745 14.78 -0.31 -11.19
C THR A 745 14.87 -1.26 -12.38
N THR A 746 14.50 -2.53 -12.20
CA THR A 746 14.54 -3.56 -13.24
C THR A 746 13.23 -3.75 -14.00
N HIS A 747 12.21 -2.91 -13.78
CA HIS A 747 10.93 -2.98 -14.51
C HIS A 747 11.03 -2.31 -15.90
N PRO A 748 10.37 -2.84 -16.95
CA PRO A 748 10.28 -2.16 -18.25
C PRO A 748 9.68 -0.74 -18.15
N PRO A 749 10.16 0.25 -18.91
CA PRO A 749 10.99 0.13 -20.10
C PRO A 749 12.51 0.10 -19.86
N PHE A 750 13.02 -0.32 -18.70
CA PHE A 750 14.47 -0.44 -18.43
C PHE A 750 15.23 0.87 -18.65
N ALA A 751 14.85 1.87 -17.87
CA ALA A 751 15.62 3.09 -17.73
C ALA A 751 16.36 3.07 -16.39
N SER A 752 17.61 3.53 -16.38
CA SER A 752 18.43 3.69 -15.18
C SER A 752 19.07 5.08 -15.15
N GLU A 753 19.48 5.54 -13.97
CA GLU A 753 20.17 6.82 -13.84
C GLU A 753 21.61 6.74 -14.37
N TRP A 754 22.23 7.86 -14.73
CA TRP A 754 23.66 7.87 -15.07
C TRP A 754 24.50 7.45 -13.87
N PRO A 755 25.55 6.61 -14.03
CA PRO A 755 26.14 6.14 -15.29
C PRO A 755 25.60 4.81 -15.85
N TRP A 756 24.60 4.21 -15.21
CA TRP A 756 24.23 2.81 -15.41
C TRP A 756 23.71 2.49 -16.83
N TYR A 757 22.84 3.34 -17.40
CA TYR A 757 22.33 3.13 -18.76
C TYR A 757 23.44 3.15 -19.85
N THR A 758 24.61 3.70 -19.52
CA THR A 758 25.79 3.72 -20.42
C THR A 758 26.81 2.64 -20.16
N GLN A 759 26.68 1.85 -19.09
CA GLN A 759 27.75 0.96 -18.65
C GLN A 759 27.99 -0.20 -19.62
N PHE A 760 26.91 -0.78 -20.15
CA PHE A 760 26.97 -1.94 -21.04
C PHE A 760 26.54 -1.62 -22.48
N SER A 761 25.72 -0.59 -22.66
CA SER A 761 25.27 -0.13 -23.99
C SER A 761 26.44 0.38 -24.84
N ASP A 762 26.44 0.06 -26.13
CA ASP A 762 27.38 0.65 -27.08
C ASP A 762 27.21 2.18 -27.14
N PRO A 763 28.24 2.99 -26.81
CA PRO A 763 28.16 4.44 -26.90
C PRO A 763 27.79 4.96 -28.31
N ALA A 764 28.13 4.20 -29.36
CA ALA A 764 27.84 4.49 -30.75
C ALA A 764 26.39 4.17 -31.16
N TYR A 765 25.66 3.39 -30.37
CA TYR A 765 24.28 3.00 -30.65
C TYR A 765 23.38 4.22 -30.93
N ASP A 766 22.66 4.21 -32.04
CA ASP A 766 21.81 5.32 -32.51
C ASP A 766 20.37 4.90 -32.86
N GLY A 767 19.97 3.67 -32.49
CA GLY A 767 18.60 3.18 -32.58
C GLY A 767 17.65 3.80 -31.54
N GLU A 768 16.35 3.46 -31.62
CA GLU A 768 15.32 4.11 -30.79
C GLU A 768 15.48 3.78 -29.30
N SER A 769 15.98 2.59 -28.97
CA SER A 769 16.16 2.09 -27.61
C SER A 769 17.43 2.57 -26.90
N LYS A 770 17.91 3.80 -27.16
CA LYS A 770 19.20 4.29 -26.62
C LYS A 770 19.21 4.48 -25.08
N PHE A 771 18.06 4.81 -24.49
CA PHE A 771 17.96 5.17 -23.06
C PHE A 771 16.96 4.33 -22.27
N ALA A 772 16.04 3.67 -22.97
CA ALA A 772 14.99 2.81 -22.47
C ALA A 772 14.47 1.99 -23.64
N MET A 773 13.85 0.85 -23.38
CA MET A 773 13.09 0.07 -24.36
C MET A 773 12.07 0.97 -25.06
N ALA A 774 12.24 1.12 -26.38
CA ALA A 774 11.41 2.02 -27.16
C ALA A 774 9.95 1.56 -27.23
N ARG A 775 9.06 2.50 -27.56
CA ARG A 775 7.65 2.25 -27.88
C ARG A 775 6.78 1.72 -26.73
N LEU A 776 7.17 1.98 -25.49
CA LEU A 776 6.42 1.63 -24.28
C LEU A 776 5.96 2.87 -23.48
N THR A 777 5.63 3.97 -24.18
CA THR A 777 5.43 5.28 -23.52
C THR A 777 4.00 5.54 -23.06
N ASP A 778 3.03 4.73 -23.49
CA ASP A 778 1.65 4.76 -23.01
C ASP A 778 0.95 3.39 -23.14
N PRO A 779 -0.16 3.16 -22.42
CA PRO A 779 -0.83 1.85 -22.40
C PRO A 779 -1.28 1.33 -23.76
N PHE A 780 -1.69 2.20 -24.70
CA PHE A 780 -2.11 1.77 -26.04
C PHE A 780 -0.92 1.28 -26.86
N GLU A 781 0.21 1.97 -26.73
CA GLU A 781 1.46 1.55 -27.32
C GLU A 781 1.89 0.18 -26.77
N ILE A 782 1.85 -0.01 -25.45
CA ILE A 782 2.18 -1.28 -24.78
C ILE A 782 1.31 -2.43 -25.30
N ILE A 783 -0.01 -2.25 -25.37
CA ILE A 783 -0.94 -3.25 -25.91
C ILE A 783 -0.57 -3.64 -27.34
N ARG A 784 -0.26 -2.64 -28.19
CA ARG A 784 0.15 -2.89 -29.57
C ARG A 784 1.47 -3.65 -29.64
N GLN A 785 2.47 -3.23 -28.87
CA GLN A 785 3.80 -3.84 -28.87
C GLN A 785 3.83 -5.24 -28.23
N GLN A 786 2.90 -5.57 -27.33
CA GLN A 786 2.76 -6.92 -26.78
C GLN A 786 2.41 -7.98 -27.85
N GLY A 787 1.80 -7.57 -28.95
CA GLY A 787 1.54 -8.44 -30.11
C GLY A 787 2.61 -8.40 -31.21
N ALA A 788 3.67 -7.60 -31.05
CA ALA A 788 4.72 -7.43 -32.05
C ALA A 788 5.78 -8.55 -31.96
N PRO A 789 6.38 -8.97 -33.10
CA PRO A 789 7.41 -10.00 -33.11
C PRO A 789 8.77 -9.44 -32.66
N LYS A 790 9.70 -10.33 -32.32
CA LYS A 790 11.03 -9.97 -31.78
C LYS A 790 11.84 -9.05 -32.71
N GLU A 791 11.66 -9.14 -34.02
CA GLU A 791 12.39 -8.36 -35.03
C GLU A 791 12.08 -6.86 -34.97
N GLU A 792 11.01 -6.46 -34.28
CA GLU A 792 10.69 -5.05 -34.04
C GLU A 792 11.49 -4.42 -32.89
N PHE A 793 12.30 -5.22 -32.18
CA PHE A 793 13.01 -4.81 -30.97
C PHE A 793 14.53 -4.98 -31.13
N ASP A 794 15.27 -3.97 -30.67
CA ASP A 794 16.72 -3.98 -30.58
C ASP A 794 17.17 -4.80 -29.35
N LEU A 795 17.03 -6.12 -29.41
CA LEU A 795 17.12 -7.01 -28.25
C LEU A 795 18.46 -6.90 -27.50
N ASP A 796 19.58 -6.84 -28.21
CA ASP A 796 20.91 -6.70 -27.60
C ASP A 796 21.01 -5.40 -26.78
N GLN A 797 20.51 -4.29 -27.32
CA GLN A 797 20.48 -3.01 -26.63
C GLN A 797 19.52 -3.04 -25.43
N ILE A 798 18.38 -3.72 -25.54
CA ILE A 798 17.43 -3.87 -24.42
C ILE A 798 18.06 -4.67 -23.29
N ILE A 799 18.80 -5.73 -23.60
CA ILE A 799 19.55 -6.53 -22.62
C ILE A 799 20.64 -5.68 -21.96
N ASP A 800 21.37 -4.86 -22.73
CA ASP A 800 22.40 -3.96 -22.18
C ASP A 800 21.82 -2.91 -21.23
N LEU A 801 20.64 -2.35 -21.54
CA LEU A 801 19.92 -1.44 -20.64
C LEU A 801 19.45 -2.15 -19.38
N TYR A 802 18.88 -3.35 -19.52
CA TYR A 802 18.45 -4.17 -18.39
C TYR A 802 19.61 -4.52 -17.47
N ASP A 803 20.75 -4.91 -18.02
CA ASP A 803 21.98 -5.19 -17.27
C ASP A 803 22.45 -3.95 -16.49
N GLY A 804 22.32 -2.76 -17.08
CA GLY A 804 22.57 -1.49 -16.39
C GLY A 804 21.62 -1.27 -15.21
N CYS A 805 20.33 -1.56 -15.37
CA CYS A 805 19.36 -1.53 -14.27
C CYS A 805 19.70 -2.52 -13.14
N VAL A 806 20.11 -3.75 -13.48
CA VAL A 806 20.52 -4.76 -12.48
C VAL A 806 21.75 -4.28 -11.70
N ALA A 807 22.73 -3.69 -12.38
CA ALA A 807 23.94 -3.16 -11.74
C ALA A 807 23.63 -1.95 -10.84
N GLU A 808 22.69 -1.08 -11.23
CA GLU A 808 22.21 0.01 -10.37
C GLU A 808 21.51 -0.50 -9.11
N PHE A 809 20.68 -1.54 -9.25
CA PHE A 809 20.01 -2.16 -8.11
C PHE A 809 21.02 -2.79 -7.15
N ASP A 810 22.03 -3.52 -7.67
CA ASP A 810 23.10 -4.09 -6.85
C ASP A 810 23.91 -3.04 -6.08
N ASP A 811 24.21 -1.90 -6.71
CA ASP A 811 24.88 -0.78 -6.05
C ASP A 811 24.04 -0.19 -4.90
N GLU A 812 22.72 -0.05 -5.07
CA GLU A 812 21.84 0.35 -3.96
C GLU A 812 21.72 -0.72 -2.85
N VAL A 813 21.76 -2.02 -3.19
CA VAL A 813 21.89 -3.10 -2.19
C VAL A 813 23.17 -2.91 -1.39
N GLY A 814 24.32 -2.70 -2.06
CA GLY A 814 25.60 -2.43 -1.41
C GLY A 814 25.56 -1.23 -0.46
N LYS A 815 24.98 -0.11 -0.90
CA LYS A 815 24.80 1.09 -0.05
C LYS A 815 23.89 0.84 1.15
N MET A 816 22.83 0.04 0.99
CA MET A 816 21.94 -0.34 2.09
C MET A 816 22.66 -1.21 3.13
N LEU A 817 23.43 -2.21 2.68
CA LEU A 817 24.24 -3.07 3.56
C LEU A 817 25.31 -2.26 4.31
N GLN A 818 26.06 -1.42 3.60
CA GLN A 818 27.06 -0.54 4.21
C GLN A 818 26.43 0.41 5.25
N HIS A 819 25.21 0.88 5.00
CA HIS A 819 24.50 1.74 5.95
C HIS A 819 24.01 0.98 7.19
N LEU A 820 23.67 -0.31 7.06
CA LEU A 820 23.38 -1.17 8.22
C LEU A 820 24.63 -1.36 9.08
N ASP A 821 25.79 -1.60 8.45
CA ASP A 821 27.10 -1.68 9.13
C ASP A 821 27.41 -0.37 9.85
N ASP A 822 27.25 0.76 9.17
CA ASP A 822 27.48 2.10 9.72
C ASP A 822 26.58 2.43 10.92
N CYS A 823 25.37 1.85 10.94
CA CYS A 823 24.43 1.98 12.06
C CYS A 823 24.68 0.96 13.18
N GLY A 824 25.63 0.03 13.03
CA GLY A 824 25.88 -1.05 13.99
C GLY A 824 24.72 -2.06 14.06
N LEU A 825 23.94 -2.20 12.99
CA LEU A 825 22.76 -3.06 12.93
C LEU A 825 23.00 -4.39 12.21
N ALA A 826 24.14 -4.52 11.52
CA ALA A 826 24.41 -5.65 10.64
C ALA A 826 24.38 -7.00 11.36
N ASP A 827 24.93 -7.10 12.56
CA ASP A 827 24.99 -8.37 13.32
C ASP A 827 23.64 -8.77 13.94
N ASN A 828 22.61 -7.93 13.81
CA ASN A 828 21.26 -8.18 14.34
C ASN A 828 20.16 -7.89 13.31
N THR A 829 20.45 -8.01 12.02
CA THR A 829 19.47 -7.79 10.96
C THR A 829 19.47 -8.94 9.97
N ILE A 830 18.32 -9.61 9.86
CA ILE A 830 18.03 -10.53 8.75
C ILE A 830 17.87 -9.68 7.49
N VAL A 831 18.66 -9.98 6.47
CA VAL A 831 18.57 -9.32 5.16
C VAL A 831 18.00 -10.30 4.15
N VAL A 832 16.99 -9.87 3.39
CA VAL A 832 16.41 -10.63 2.30
C VAL A 832 16.55 -9.84 1.01
N VAL A 833 17.16 -10.43 -0.02
CA VAL A 833 17.13 -9.91 -1.39
C VAL A 833 16.17 -10.76 -2.21
N TYR A 834 15.19 -10.13 -2.86
CA TYR A 834 14.15 -10.86 -3.59
C TYR A 834 13.72 -10.16 -4.88
N SER A 835 12.93 -10.87 -5.69
CA SER A 835 12.11 -10.26 -6.73
C SER A 835 10.67 -10.73 -6.61
N ASP A 836 9.72 -9.94 -7.09
CA ASP A 836 8.32 -10.34 -7.21
C ASP A 836 8.06 -11.19 -8.47
N HIS A 837 8.82 -10.99 -9.53
CA HIS A 837 8.84 -11.84 -10.72
C HIS A 837 10.04 -11.47 -11.61
N GLY A 838 10.34 -12.28 -12.62
CA GLY A 838 11.23 -11.88 -13.70
C GLY A 838 10.45 -11.41 -14.93
N MET A 839 10.99 -11.69 -16.13
CA MET A 839 10.43 -11.24 -17.41
C MET A 839 10.99 -12.06 -18.58
N GLU A 840 10.15 -12.30 -19.58
CA GLU A 840 10.55 -12.82 -20.89
C GLU A 840 11.13 -11.71 -21.81
N PHE A 841 12.23 -12.03 -22.49
CA PHE A 841 12.90 -11.28 -23.54
C PHE A 841 12.83 -12.03 -24.89
N PHE A 842 11.63 -12.52 -25.25
CA PHE A 842 11.37 -13.31 -26.46
C PHE A 842 11.98 -14.72 -26.50
N GLU A 843 12.39 -15.28 -25.36
CA GLU A 843 12.81 -16.69 -25.29
C GLU A 843 11.71 -17.67 -25.76
N HIS A 844 10.44 -17.29 -25.59
CA HIS A 844 9.26 -18.02 -26.07
C HIS A 844 8.32 -17.12 -26.91
N ASP A 845 8.88 -16.32 -27.83
CA ASP A 845 8.16 -15.44 -28.77
C ASP A 845 7.24 -14.38 -28.14
N THR A 846 7.34 -14.19 -26.82
CA THR A 846 6.66 -13.14 -26.06
C THR A 846 7.66 -12.37 -25.22
N TRP A 847 7.35 -11.11 -24.95
CA TRP A 847 8.05 -10.30 -23.98
C TRP A 847 7.03 -9.84 -22.94
N GLY A 848 7.39 -9.82 -21.67
CA GLY A 848 6.45 -9.48 -20.61
C GLY A 848 6.67 -10.30 -19.37
N GLN A 849 6.10 -9.81 -18.28
CA GLN A 849 5.98 -10.55 -17.04
C GLN A 849 4.79 -11.52 -17.16
N GLY A 850 4.99 -12.79 -16.86
CA GLY A 850 3.90 -13.77 -16.69
C GLY A 850 2.99 -13.99 -17.91
N ASN A 851 3.52 -13.81 -19.12
CA ASN A 851 2.81 -14.11 -20.37
C ASN A 851 2.87 -15.59 -20.77
N SER A 852 3.91 -16.32 -20.33
CA SER A 852 4.11 -17.74 -20.64
C SER A 852 4.31 -18.54 -19.36
N ALA A 853 3.76 -19.75 -19.33
CA ALA A 853 4.07 -20.77 -18.31
C ALA A 853 5.20 -21.72 -18.76
N VAL A 854 5.64 -21.62 -20.02
CA VAL A 854 6.68 -22.50 -20.60
C VAL A 854 8.07 -22.08 -20.14
N GLY A 855 8.38 -20.79 -20.13
CA GLY A 855 9.64 -20.25 -19.63
C GLY A 855 9.71 -20.15 -18.12
N ASP A 856 10.93 -20.16 -17.59
CA ASP A 856 11.20 -19.85 -16.17
C ASP A 856 11.57 -18.37 -15.98
N PHE A 857 11.79 -17.62 -17.05
CA PHE A 857 12.34 -16.25 -16.97
C PHE A 857 11.42 -15.27 -16.26
N SER A 858 10.10 -15.46 -16.36
CA SER A 858 9.12 -14.71 -15.58
C SER A 858 8.87 -15.25 -14.19
N SER A 859 8.86 -16.58 -14.01
CA SER A 859 8.36 -17.21 -12.78
C SER A 859 9.45 -17.55 -11.76
N ARG A 860 10.70 -17.73 -12.20
CA ARG A 860 11.85 -18.01 -11.33
C ARG A 860 12.53 -16.70 -10.91
N ILE A 861 12.55 -16.46 -9.60
CA ILE A 861 13.09 -15.25 -8.99
C ILE A 861 14.36 -15.55 -8.19
N PRO A 862 15.26 -14.57 -8.00
CA PRO A 862 16.29 -14.69 -6.98
C PRO A 862 15.64 -14.57 -5.59
N LEU A 863 16.05 -15.43 -4.66
CA LEU A 863 15.74 -15.30 -3.24
C LEU A 863 17.01 -15.58 -2.43
N LEU A 864 17.52 -14.55 -1.76
CA LEU A 864 18.67 -14.64 -0.87
C LEU A 864 18.23 -14.23 0.53
N ILE A 865 18.55 -15.05 1.53
CA ILE A 865 18.29 -14.74 2.93
C ILE A 865 19.59 -14.87 3.73
N ARG A 866 19.98 -13.79 4.42
CA ARG A 866 21.12 -13.74 5.34
C ARG A 866 20.61 -13.47 6.75
N ASP A 867 20.75 -14.44 7.64
CA ASP A 867 20.51 -14.29 9.07
C ASP A 867 21.88 -14.31 9.80
N PRO A 868 22.34 -13.21 10.41
CA PRO A 868 23.64 -13.14 11.07
C PRO A 868 23.81 -14.13 12.23
N ARG A 869 22.70 -14.69 12.75
CA ARG A 869 22.72 -15.68 13.84
C ARG A 869 22.88 -17.11 13.34
N LYS A 870 22.86 -17.33 12.02
CA LYS A 870 23.01 -18.63 11.37
C LYS A 870 24.34 -18.66 10.61
N HIS A 871 25.00 -19.83 10.63
CA HIS A 871 26.32 -20.00 10.01
C HIS A 871 26.26 -20.74 8.66
N VAL A 872 25.10 -21.25 8.25
CA VAL A 872 24.93 -21.90 6.95
C VAL A 872 24.86 -20.83 5.86
N CYS A 873 25.70 -20.96 4.85
CA CYS A 873 25.75 -20.07 3.70
C CYS A 873 25.97 -20.84 2.39
N GLY A 874 25.85 -20.14 1.26
CA GLY A 874 26.03 -20.68 -0.09
C GLY A 874 24.71 -20.89 -0.83
N ARG A 875 24.72 -21.80 -1.81
CA ARG A 875 23.60 -22.01 -2.74
C ARG A 875 22.79 -23.26 -2.38
N ILE A 876 21.48 -23.14 -2.45
CA ILE A 876 20.51 -24.24 -2.33
C ILE A 876 19.77 -24.40 -3.66
N ASP A 877 19.85 -25.59 -4.24
CA ASP A 877 19.31 -25.92 -5.56
C ASP A 877 17.93 -26.59 -5.52
N GLN A 878 17.44 -26.93 -4.32
CA GLN A 878 16.07 -27.43 -4.11
C GLN A 878 15.04 -26.40 -4.58
N VAL A 879 13.93 -26.89 -5.12
CA VAL A 879 12.82 -26.04 -5.56
C VAL A 879 12.10 -25.50 -4.33
N VAL A 880 11.99 -24.18 -4.26
CA VAL A 880 11.24 -23.43 -3.24
C VAL A 880 10.30 -22.42 -3.90
N ARG A 881 9.45 -21.75 -3.12
CA ARG A 881 8.42 -20.85 -3.64
C ARG A 881 8.41 -19.53 -2.89
N SER A 882 7.95 -18.46 -3.52
CA SER A 882 7.84 -17.15 -2.86
C SER A 882 6.90 -17.17 -1.64
N ILE A 883 5.87 -18.03 -1.66
CA ILE A 883 4.95 -18.23 -0.52
C ILE A 883 5.63 -18.83 0.72
N ASP A 884 6.81 -19.42 0.57
CA ASP A 884 7.57 -20.03 1.67
C ASP A 884 8.30 -18.95 2.50
N LEU A 885 8.42 -17.71 2.00
CA LEU A 885 9.17 -16.64 2.66
C LEU A 885 8.50 -16.15 3.95
N ALA A 886 7.21 -15.82 3.93
CA ALA A 886 6.49 -15.34 5.11
C ALA A 886 6.56 -16.31 6.31
N PRO A 887 6.26 -17.62 6.18
CA PRO A 887 6.41 -18.57 7.28
C PRO A 887 7.87 -18.72 7.72
N THR A 888 8.84 -18.67 6.80
CA THR A 888 10.27 -18.71 7.13
C THR A 888 10.68 -17.54 8.02
N LEU A 889 10.30 -16.32 7.67
CA LEU A 889 10.66 -15.13 8.43
C LEU A 889 10.00 -15.11 9.81
N LEU A 890 8.77 -15.60 9.94
CA LEU A 890 8.12 -15.76 11.25
C LEU A 890 8.90 -16.75 12.13
N GLU A 891 9.25 -17.92 11.60
CA GLU A 891 9.97 -18.94 12.36
C GLU A 891 11.37 -18.47 12.76
N LEU A 892 12.10 -17.79 11.86
CA LEU A 892 13.43 -17.22 12.17
C LEU A 892 13.39 -16.20 13.33
N VAL A 893 12.26 -15.52 13.53
CA VAL A 893 12.09 -14.58 14.67
C VAL A 893 11.39 -15.20 15.88
N GLY A 894 11.17 -16.52 15.87
CA GLY A 894 10.55 -17.25 16.97
C GLY A 894 9.02 -17.16 17.01
N ALA A 895 8.37 -16.71 15.94
CA ALA A 895 6.93 -16.67 15.80
C ALA A 895 6.40 -17.87 15.00
N SER A 896 5.27 -18.44 15.41
CA SER A 896 4.67 -19.57 14.69
C SER A 896 3.97 -19.12 13.40
N PRO A 897 4.20 -19.80 12.27
CA PRO A 897 3.36 -19.64 11.07
C PRO A 897 1.87 -19.88 11.38
N THR A 898 0.99 -19.16 10.70
CA THR A 898 -0.46 -19.35 10.88
C THR A 898 -0.95 -20.57 10.10
N ALA A 899 -1.97 -21.27 10.61
CA ALA A 899 -2.54 -22.45 9.94
C ALA A 899 -3.17 -22.18 8.55
N ARG A 900 -3.29 -20.90 8.15
CA ARG A 900 -3.79 -20.48 6.84
C ARG A 900 -2.70 -20.30 5.80
N MET A 901 -1.44 -20.28 6.20
CA MET A 901 -0.32 -20.21 5.27
C MET A 901 -0.25 -21.52 4.48
N ASP A 902 -0.11 -21.40 3.17
CA ASP A 902 0.15 -22.52 2.27
C ASP A 902 1.66 -22.79 2.12
N GLY A 903 2.48 -21.80 2.45
CA GLY A 903 3.93 -21.89 2.43
C GLY A 903 4.47 -22.81 3.52
N VAL A 904 5.62 -23.40 3.23
CA VAL A 904 6.39 -24.24 4.14
C VAL A 904 7.62 -23.45 4.57
N SER A 905 7.91 -23.40 5.86
CA SER A 905 9.10 -22.70 6.36
C SER A 905 10.39 -23.35 5.85
N LEU A 906 11.32 -22.51 5.40
CA LEU A 906 12.66 -22.86 4.96
C LEU A 906 13.68 -22.70 6.10
N ALA A 907 13.25 -22.47 7.34
CA ALA A 907 14.15 -22.30 8.48
C ALA A 907 15.08 -23.51 8.68
N ALA A 908 14.60 -24.72 8.37
CA ALA A 908 15.40 -25.95 8.38
C ALA A 908 16.63 -25.89 7.45
N CYS A 909 16.58 -25.11 6.38
CA CYS A 909 17.71 -24.94 5.45
C CYS A 909 18.89 -24.18 6.09
N PHE A 910 18.68 -23.52 7.24
CA PHE A 910 19.71 -22.79 7.98
C PHE A 910 20.40 -23.64 9.07
N GLU A 911 20.07 -24.93 9.17
CA GLU A 911 20.64 -25.86 10.15
C GLU A 911 21.51 -26.91 9.45
N GLN A 912 22.76 -27.10 9.90
CA GLN A 912 23.74 -27.98 9.24
C GLN A 912 23.30 -29.45 9.08
N HIS A 913 22.40 -29.93 9.94
CA HIS A 913 22.00 -31.34 10.00
C HIS A 913 20.54 -31.59 9.58
N GLN A 914 19.82 -30.55 9.16
CA GLN A 914 18.44 -30.68 8.66
C GLN A 914 18.41 -30.61 7.13
N HIS A 915 17.50 -31.37 6.53
CA HIS A 915 17.31 -31.33 5.09
C HIS A 915 16.40 -30.17 4.70
N CYS A 916 16.85 -29.35 3.74
CA CYS A 916 16.01 -28.36 3.11
C CYS A 916 14.86 -29.08 2.36
N PRO A 917 13.60 -28.62 2.49
CA PRO A 917 12.47 -29.31 1.91
C PRO A 917 12.55 -29.28 0.38
N GLN A 918 12.18 -30.41 -0.25
CA GLN A 918 11.97 -30.47 -1.70
C GLN A 918 10.48 -30.22 -1.97
N LEU A 919 10.16 -29.07 -2.55
CA LEU A 919 8.78 -28.65 -2.79
C LEU A 919 8.41 -28.73 -4.28
N ASP A 920 7.10 -28.81 -4.52
CA ASP A 920 6.52 -28.64 -5.86
C ASP A 920 6.12 -27.16 -6.01
N ALA A 921 6.70 -26.49 -7.00
CA ALA A 921 6.33 -25.12 -7.35
C ALA A 921 5.24 -25.11 -8.41
N PHE A 922 4.27 -24.21 -8.24
CA PHE A 922 3.15 -24.02 -9.16
C PHE A 922 3.15 -22.58 -9.64
N ASN A 923 2.77 -22.36 -10.90
CA ASN A 923 2.60 -21.04 -11.46
C ASN A 923 1.42 -21.00 -12.43
N GLU A 924 0.75 -19.85 -12.51
CA GLU A 924 -0.18 -19.53 -13.57
C GLU A 924 0.19 -18.21 -14.26
N THR A 925 -0.21 -18.08 -15.52
CA THR A 925 -0.06 -16.81 -16.24
C THR A 925 -0.92 -15.71 -15.63
N GLY A 926 -0.48 -14.46 -15.81
CA GLY A 926 -1.29 -13.29 -15.51
C GLY A 926 -2.34 -13.04 -16.60
N ILE A 927 -3.00 -11.89 -16.52
CA ILE A 927 -3.87 -11.42 -17.60
C ILE A 927 -3.00 -10.96 -18.77
N TRP A 928 -3.25 -11.50 -19.96
CA TRP A 928 -2.63 -11.06 -21.19
C TRP A 928 -3.24 -9.72 -21.61
N VAL A 929 -2.36 -8.76 -21.82
CA VAL A 929 -2.74 -7.39 -22.16
C VAL A 929 -3.21 -7.29 -23.62
N ALA A 930 -2.72 -8.19 -24.47
CA ALA A 930 -3.07 -8.36 -25.87
C ALA A 930 -3.02 -9.84 -26.26
N ASN A 931 -3.34 -10.17 -27.52
CA ASN A 931 -3.09 -11.51 -28.04
C ASN A 931 -1.59 -11.81 -28.04
N ILE A 932 -1.18 -12.83 -27.30
CA ILE A 932 0.22 -13.25 -27.21
C ILE A 932 0.60 -14.08 -28.46
N PRO A 933 1.69 -13.73 -29.15
CA PRO A 933 2.25 -14.57 -30.22
C PRO A 933 2.67 -15.95 -29.70
N GLY A 934 2.65 -16.97 -30.56
CA GLY A 934 3.10 -18.32 -30.20
C GLY A 934 2.07 -19.18 -29.43
N LEU A 935 0.93 -18.63 -29.00
CA LEU A 935 -0.15 -19.43 -28.40
C LEU A 935 -0.77 -20.40 -29.43
N PRO A 936 -1.16 -21.64 -29.01
CA PRO A 936 -1.83 -22.59 -29.89
C PRO A 936 -3.06 -21.98 -30.59
N GLU A 937 -3.34 -22.42 -31.83
CA GLU A 937 -4.46 -21.86 -32.63
C GLU A 937 -5.82 -22.03 -31.93
N LYS A 938 -6.04 -23.20 -31.29
CA LYS A 938 -7.27 -23.54 -30.57
C LYS A 938 -7.27 -23.15 -29.09
N HIS A 939 -6.29 -22.36 -28.65
CA HIS A 939 -6.18 -21.90 -27.27
C HIS A 939 -7.38 -21.04 -26.85
N LEU A 940 -7.79 -21.11 -25.58
CA LEU A 940 -8.89 -20.30 -25.04
C LEU A 940 -8.48 -18.82 -24.95
N ARG A 941 -9.20 -17.93 -25.65
CA ARG A 941 -8.89 -16.49 -25.70
C ARG A 941 -9.96 -15.62 -25.05
N TYR A 942 -9.56 -14.41 -24.70
CA TYR A 942 -10.40 -13.31 -24.23
C TYR A 942 -9.99 -11.98 -24.91
N PRO A 943 -10.83 -10.93 -24.85
CA PRO A 943 -10.52 -9.63 -25.45
C PRO A 943 -9.27 -8.96 -24.85
N ASP A 944 -8.76 -7.91 -25.52
CA ASP A 944 -7.63 -7.11 -25.01
C ASP A 944 -7.98 -6.33 -23.72
N LEU A 945 -6.93 -5.83 -23.05
CA LEU A 945 -7.08 -5.15 -21.76
C LEU A 945 -8.07 -3.97 -21.80
N LEU A 946 -8.15 -3.22 -22.89
CA LEU A 946 -9.03 -2.06 -22.99
C LEU A 946 -10.51 -2.47 -23.01
N GLU A 947 -10.82 -3.62 -23.57
CA GLU A 947 -12.16 -4.19 -23.54
C GLU A 947 -12.48 -4.85 -22.19
N LEU A 948 -11.48 -5.48 -21.55
CA LEU A 948 -11.61 -6.10 -20.24
C LEU A 948 -11.84 -5.11 -19.10
N MET A 949 -11.29 -3.89 -19.19
CA MET A 949 -11.32 -2.91 -18.11
C MET A 949 -12.63 -2.13 -18.02
N GLY A 950 -13.08 -1.88 -16.79
CA GLY A 950 -14.16 -0.97 -16.44
C GLY A 950 -13.80 -0.11 -15.22
N VAL A 951 -14.69 0.82 -14.86
CA VAL A 951 -14.57 1.64 -13.65
C VAL A 951 -15.78 1.37 -12.75
N PRO A 952 -15.71 0.37 -11.85
CA PRO A 952 -16.86 -0.05 -11.04
C PRO A 952 -17.37 1.06 -10.12
N ASP A 953 -16.46 1.81 -9.49
CA ASP A 953 -16.77 3.02 -8.73
C ASP A 953 -16.18 4.27 -9.42
N ARG A 954 -17.05 5.08 -10.02
CA ARG A 954 -16.66 6.35 -10.66
C ARG A 954 -16.17 7.40 -9.65
N ALA A 955 -16.55 7.27 -8.38
CA ALA A 955 -16.11 8.16 -7.33
C ALA A 955 -14.64 7.93 -6.97
N SER A 956 -14.19 6.67 -6.90
CA SER A 956 -12.77 6.36 -6.71
C SER A 956 -11.95 6.52 -8.00
N GLY A 957 -12.54 6.14 -9.15
CA GLY A 957 -11.87 6.10 -10.45
C GLY A 957 -10.95 4.90 -10.64
N THR A 958 -10.97 3.91 -9.73
CA THR A 958 -10.17 2.69 -9.82
C THR A 958 -10.63 1.87 -11.02
N MET A 959 -9.69 1.40 -11.83
CA MET A 959 -9.95 0.53 -12.97
C MET A 959 -9.83 -0.93 -12.52
N SER A 960 -10.75 -1.77 -12.98
CA SER A 960 -10.72 -3.21 -12.69
C SER A 960 -11.20 -4.02 -13.88
N ILE A 961 -10.94 -5.33 -13.85
CA ILE A 961 -11.57 -6.27 -14.80
C ILE A 961 -13.09 -6.25 -14.58
N LYS A 962 -13.84 -6.26 -15.69
CA LYS A 962 -15.29 -6.39 -15.64
C LYS A 962 -15.69 -7.80 -15.19
N PRO A 963 -16.65 -7.95 -14.26
CA PRO A 963 -17.02 -9.26 -13.69
C PRO A 963 -17.39 -10.33 -14.72
N GLU A 964 -17.99 -9.96 -15.87
CA GLU A 964 -18.38 -10.90 -16.93
C GLU A 964 -17.20 -11.64 -17.58
N TYR A 965 -15.97 -11.11 -17.48
CA TYR A 965 -14.78 -11.73 -18.06
C TYR A 965 -14.00 -12.61 -17.11
N THR A 966 -14.26 -12.54 -15.79
CA THR A 966 -13.45 -13.23 -14.77
C THR A 966 -13.34 -14.72 -15.02
N VAL A 967 -14.48 -15.42 -15.22
CA VAL A 967 -14.49 -16.88 -15.47
C VAL A 967 -13.74 -17.23 -16.76
N ARG A 968 -13.95 -16.42 -17.82
CA ARG A 968 -13.31 -16.64 -19.13
C ARG A 968 -11.79 -16.50 -19.04
N ILE A 969 -11.31 -15.48 -18.33
CA ILE A 969 -9.88 -15.25 -18.09
C ILE A 969 -9.30 -16.42 -17.28
N MET A 970 -9.95 -16.81 -16.19
CA MET A 970 -9.47 -17.88 -15.32
C MET A 970 -9.35 -19.23 -16.05
N ASN A 971 -10.29 -19.54 -16.93
CA ASN A 971 -10.25 -20.77 -17.72
C ASN A 971 -9.16 -20.74 -18.80
N ALA A 972 -8.80 -19.55 -19.29
CA ALA A 972 -7.84 -19.37 -20.36
C ALA A 972 -6.37 -19.41 -19.89
N LYS A 973 -6.08 -19.25 -18.59
CA LYS A 973 -4.70 -19.21 -18.08
C LYS A 973 -3.91 -20.50 -18.36
N ASP A 974 -2.67 -20.31 -18.79
CA ASP A 974 -1.66 -21.38 -18.83
C ASP A 974 -1.10 -21.60 -17.44
N ARG A 975 -0.70 -22.83 -17.15
CA ARG A 975 -0.23 -23.23 -15.81
C ARG A 975 0.94 -24.18 -15.90
N MET A 976 1.77 -24.22 -14.85
CA MET A 976 2.86 -25.18 -14.77
C MET A 976 3.07 -25.70 -13.35
N ILE A 977 3.70 -26.87 -13.27
CA ILE A 977 4.26 -27.45 -12.05
C ILE A 977 5.74 -27.76 -12.28
N ARG A 978 6.56 -27.50 -11.26
CA ARG A 978 8.00 -27.72 -11.24
C ARG A 978 8.39 -28.59 -10.04
N ARG A 979 9.04 -29.73 -10.29
CA ARG A 979 9.56 -30.68 -9.27
C ARG A 979 10.94 -31.21 -9.67
N GLY A 980 11.95 -31.09 -8.81
CA GLY A 980 13.27 -31.68 -9.06
C GLY A 980 13.94 -31.07 -10.29
N GLN A 981 14.08 -31.80 -11.41
CA GLN A 981 14.48 -31.28 -12.74
C GLN A 981 13.32 -31.17 -13.76
N TRP A 982 12.16 -31.72 -13.42
CA TRP A 982 11.03 -31.84 -14.31
C TRP A 982 10.10 -30.63 -14.22
N LYS A 983 9.59 -30.22 -15.38
CA LYS A 983 8.55 -29.19 -15.52
C LYS A 983 7.44 -29.72 -16.42
N LEU A 984 6.19 -29.63 -15.96
CA LEU A 984 5.02 -29.93 -16.77
C LEU A 984 4.22 -28.65 -16.99
N THR A 985 3.87 -28.35 -18.24
CA THR A 985 3.03 -27.21 -18.62
C THR A 985 1.65 -27.68 -19.06
N TYR A 986 0.64 -26.85 -18.78
CA TYR A 986 -0.76 -27.03 -19.15
C TYR A 986 -1.23 -25.80 -19.92
N GLN A 987 -1.80 -26.02 -21.11
CA GLN A 987 -2.43 -24.96 -21.91
C GLN A 987 -3.85 -25.36 -22.29
N PRO A 988 -4.88 -24.58 -21.93
CA PRO A 988 -6.28 -24.91 -22.21
C PRO A 988 -6.64 -24.66 -23.68
N LEU A 989 -7.38 -25.59 -24.28
CA LEU A 989 -7.90 -25.50 -25.63
C LEU A 989 -9.43 -25.49 -25.63
N THR A 990 -10.02 -25.05 -26.75
CA THR A 990 -11.48 -25.13 -26.98
C THR A 990 -12.04 -26.56 -26.89
N ASN A 991 -11.22 -27.58 -27.11
CA ASN A 991 -11.60 -28.99 -27.10
C ASN A 991 -10.71 -29.88 -26.21
N GLY A 992 -10.12 -29.33 -25.14
CA GLY A 992 -9.27 -30.09 -24.22
C GLY A 992 -8.12 -29.24 -23.66
N HIS A 993 -6.91 -29.80 -23.66
CA HIS A 993 -5.70 -29.13 -23.22
C HIS A 993 -4.47 -29.76 -23.86
N ILE A 994 -3.35 -29.03 -23.83
CA ILE A 994 -2.02 -29.52 -24.19
C ILE A 994 -1.23 -29.70 -22.90
N LEU A 995 -0.58 -30.87 -22.76
CA LEU A 995 0.44 -31.12 -21.75
C LEU A 995 1.80 -31.28 -22.43
N GLN A 996 2.82 -30.63 -21.88
CA GLN A 996 4.20 -30.81 -22.33
C GLN A 996 5.10 -30.99 -21.11
N LEU A 997 6.04 -31.93 -21.19
CA LEU A 997 6.99 -32.25 -20.14
C LEU A 997 8.40 -31.88 -20.61
N PHE A 998 9.15 -31.20 -19.75
CA PHE A 998 10.51 -30.77 -20.03
C PHE A 998 11.46 -31.19 -18.90
N ASP A 999 12.67 -31.59 -19.27
CA ASP A 999 13.82 -31.67 -18.34
C ASP A 999 14.56 -30.34 -18.41
N ILE A 1000 14.39 -29.49 -17.40
CA ILE A 1000 14.91 -28.12 -17.46
C ILE A 1000 16.42 -28.03 -17.19
N VAL A 1001 17.05 -29.11 -16.74
CA VAL A 1001 18.51 -29.14 -16.54
C VAL A 1001 19.18 -29.42 -17.88
N ALA A 1002 18.66 -30.37 -18.65
CA ALA A 1002 19.16 -30.68 -19.99
C ALA A 1002 18.67 -29.68 -21.05
N ASP A 1003 17.46 -29.15 -20.90
CA ASP A 1003 16.81 -28.21 -21.80
C ASP A 1003 16.19 -27.02 -21.05
N PRO A 1004 17.01 -26.06 -20.57
CA PRO A 1004 16.53 -24.88 -19.84
C PRO A 1004 15.55 -24.01 -20.65
N MET A 1005 15.56 -24.14 -21.98
CA MET A 1005 14.69 -23.38 -22.88
C MET A 1005 13.35 -24.06 -23.13
N CYS A 1006 13.12 -25.28 -22.62
CA CYS A 1006 11.89 -26.04 -22.81
C CYS A 1006 11.50 -26.18 -24.30
N LYS A 1007 12.46 -26.55 -25.15
CA LYS A 1007 12.27 -26.79 -26.60
C LYS A 1007 11.87 -28.22 -26.93
N GLN A 1008 12.26 -29.20 -26.12
CA GLN A 1008 12.05 -30.61 -26.37
C GLN A 1008 10.98 -31.18 -25.44
N ASN A 1009 9.80 -31.50 -25.99
CA ASN A 1009 8.75 -32.19 -25.25
C ASN A 1009 9.11 -33.67 -25.06
N LEU A 1010 9.21 -34.10 -23.79
CA LEU A 1010 9.59 -35.45 -23.38
C LEU A 1010 8.42 -36.27 -22.83
N ILE A 1011 7.18 -35.80 -22.99
CA ILE A 1011 6.00 -36.41 -22.37
C ILE A 1011 5.81 -37.89 -22.73
N ASP A 1012 6.09 -38.28 -23.98
CA ASP A 1012 5.96 -39.67 -24.45
C ASP A 1012 7.06 -40.58 -23.89
N GLN A 1013 8.23 -40.02 -23.54
CA GLN A 1013 9.38 -40.76 -23.01
C GLN A 1013 9.26 -40.99 -21.50
N HIS A 1014 8.53 -40.11 -20.80
CA HIS A 1014 8.39 -40.11 -19.34
C HIS A 1014 6.92 -39.93 -18.91
N ALA A 1015 6.05 -40.79 -19.44
CA ALA A 1015 4.60 -40.69 -19.23
C ALA A 1015 4.17 -40.87 -17.76
N ASP A 1016 4.91 -41.64 -16.97
CA ASP A 1016 4.70 -41.85 -15.53
C ASP A 1016 4.96 -40.57 -14.71
N ILE A 1017 6.05 -39.87 -15.03
CA ILE A 1017 6.40 -38.58 -14.44
C ILE A 1017 5.33 -37.54 -14.83
N ALA A 1018 4.96 -37.49 -16.11
CA ALA A 1018 3.93 -36.59 -16.59
C ALA A 1018 2.58 -36.82 -15.89
N ALA A 1019 2.15 -38.08 -15.74
CA ALA A 1019 0.90 -38.41 -15.05
C ALA A 1019 0.89 -37.95 -13.58
N THR A 1020 2.01 -38.15 -12.87
CA THR A 1020 2.17 -37.72 -11.47
C THR A 1020 2.11 -36.21 -11.34
N LEU A 1021 2.87 -35.49 -12.17
CA LEU A 1021 2.89 -34.03 -12.18
C LEU A 1021 1.53 -33.46 -12.59
N TRP A 1022 0.86 -34.09 -13.54
CA TRP A 1022 -0.48 -33.68 -13.98
C TRP A 1022 -1.50 -33.82 -12.86
N GLN A 1023 -1.47 -34.94 -12.11
CA GLN A 1023 -2.35 -35.13 -10.96
C GLN A 1023 -2.15 -34.02 -9.91
N ASN A 1024 -0.89 -33.70 -9.56
CA ASN A 1024 -0.58 -32.65 -8.59
C ASN A 1024 -1.01 -31.26 -9.10
N LEU A 1025 -0.72 -30.95 -10.36
CA LEU A 1025 -1.13 -29.69 -10.98
C LEU A 1025 -2.65 -29.56 -11.00
N ARG A 1026 -3.37 -30.61 -11.34
CA ARG A 1026 -4.83 -30.62 -11.33
C ARG A 1026 -5.40 -30.40 -9.92
N LEU A 1027 -4.84 -31.04 -8.89
CA LEU A 1027 -5.26 -30.79 -7.51
C LEU A 1027 -5.06 -29.33 -7.09
N TRP A 1028 -3.98 -28.70 -7.56
CA TRP A 1028 -3.75 -27.27 -7.32
C TRP A 1028 -4.71 -26.37 -8.12
N ILE A 1029 -5.04 -26.73 -9.36
CA ILE A 1029 -6.01 -26.00 -10.22
C ILE A 1029 -7.42 -26.08 -9.64
N ASP A 1030 -7.84 -27.28 -9.25
CA ASP A 1030 -9.17 -27.57 -8.73
C ASP A 1030 -9.32 -27.10 -7.26
N ARG A 1031 -8.25 -26.54 -6.66
CA ARG A 1031 -8.25 -26.01 -5.30
C ARG A 1031 -9.24 -24.85 -5.21
N MET A 1032 -10.35 -25.10 -4.54
CA MET A 1032 -11.32 -24.07 -4.20
C MET A 1032 -10.72 -23.16 -3.11
N PRO A 1033 -11.13 -21.87 -3.05
CA PRO A 1033 -10.70 -20.94 -2.01
C PRO A 1033 -10.90 -21.43 -0.56
N ASP A 1034 -11.75 -22.45 -0.35
CA ASP A 1034 -12.21 -22.92 0.97
C ASP A 1034 -11.81 -24.36 1.34
N THR A 1035 -10.97 -25.07 0.58
CA THR A 1035 -10.51 -26.42 0.99
C THR A 1035 -9.29 -26.33 1.90
N GLN A 1036 -9.50 -26.64 3.19
CA GLN A 1036 -8.49 -26.84 4.24
C GLN A 1036 -7.33 -27.76 3.81
N PRO A 1037 -6.13 -27.63 4.41
CA PRO A 1037 -5.04 -28.57 4.20
C PRO A 1037 -5.32 -29.86 4.99
N ASN A 1038 -5.78 -30.89 4.29
CA ASN A 1038 -5.57 -32.28 4.71
C ASN A 1038 -4.67 -32.93 3.66
N LEU A 1039 -3.37 -32.71 3.80
CA LEU A 1039 -2.31 -33.62 3.34
C LEU A 1039 -1.19 -33.60 4.38
#